data_AF-A0A2T6NFY8-F1
#
_entry.id   AF-A0A2T6NFY8-F1
#
_cell.length_a   1.000
_cell.length_b   1.000
_cell.length_c   1.000
_cell.angle_alpha   90.00
_cell.angle_beta   90.00
_cell.angle_gamma   90.00
#
_symmetry.space_group_name_H-M   'P 1'
#
loop_
_entity.id
_entity.type
_entity.pdbx_description
1 polymer ?
#
loop_
_entity_poly.entity_id
_entity_poly.type
_entity_poly.pdbx_seq_one_letter_code
_entity_poly.pdbx_strand_id
1 'polypeptide(L)'
;MRLLGRILLLLLIAAGVYYVAVTTLRIDLGLGKGERLSGNLTGTRSSIAYGLDGGQWTVFPLTGHADMLRIVTNAIVDRPLVEAPEEGWLYALDYRLLDGAGRELESGEFYHRTRIRQYRDMTSGEVVNQNAFLAADRVPSDSRVHIMPLIESAAKLMLKVKSMDAPLQAITVRSYEPEQYTELKLDAAWRKLTSSRRVRLARGSVYNPELLLAEERRNLLRNSWKPLGPLGVQGRDYRVHKLFVRHGDLGEPLDQEILPAGLYMDEWHRGIVQLPEGRSRVRLEFTPVRRDRIPQQEPIHIHWYGRSLDKRDVSTHNWTPDRIAFQQEYEGGLLEIEASGPQVMRAYRQMDATWQEITPDLSYLRLYMLDAEQPIRYTLEHMASQDTPLRIDLRVLMSSTDEQQETEVDYRLLDDKGEVLRHGKLTLLATPSLYDRLAGDAFNELITEPTSFYFRLPGDIAAIELRSHAQVWVNAYTRPMNLVRRVRIPEDYYRDLQDTGYQPAWFIVTPDDERQLVDGLRTAALNIQRRPPVDDPDIVAGRYEWEEFRPEGRWRGRHLLVERASQLPIREEAMASLFYPIVSGRDEQVRLRSVFGRETVTPSLVYLRQGGKRERLSLFLDERLFYQTSLAATQGQIRLPAIDPGVYRLRLESSGETEWFINHTEVDGQPRLRRFSNRLGSKGMVFVYHKRSAGEEVLTGQFFSTSQSKRAGLSIKVSRVGHSLKPQTAWTFADRFYDLRIGDGDKVPILGAQSQHASAGVRFFLPLGEDLEPGKYRIHIEPSLGVEGYLSFYRLNPGEPVKTDMFVERG
;
A
#
# COMPACT_ATOMS: atom_id res chain seq x y z
N MET A 1 -46.92 -13.57 81.13
CA MET A 1 -47.68 -13.92 79.90
C MET A 1 -48.33 -12.73 79.17
N ARG A 2 -48.73 -11.63 79.84
CA ARG A 2 -49.42 -10.49 79.16
C ARG A 2 -48.53 -9.64 78.24
N LEU A 3 -47.20 -9.67 78.39
CA LEU A 3 -46.28 -8.89 77.56
C LEU A 3 -46.06 -9.52 76.18
N LEU A 4 -45.88 -10.86 76.14
CA LEU A 4 -45.68 -11.59 74.89
C LEU A 4 -46.91 -11.49 73.96
N GLY A 5 -48.12 -11.57 74.53
CA GLY A 5 -49.35 -11.40 73.76
C GLY A 5 -49.50 -10.00 73.15
N ARG A 6 -49.02 -8.96 73.84
CA ARG A 6 -49.03 -7.58 73.31
C ARG A 6 -48.01 -7.38 72.21
N ILE A 7 -46.84 -8.00 72.31
CA ILE A 7 -45.82 -7.96 71.25
C ILE A 7 -46.32 -8.70 70.00
N LEU A 8 -46.96 -9.86 70.17
CA LEU A 8 -47.51 -10.63 69.06
C LEU A 8 -48.65 -9.88 68.36
N LEU A 9 -49.52 -9.22 69.13
CA LEU A 9 -50.60 -8.40 68.59
C LEU A 9 -50.06 -7.18 67.82
N LEU A 10 -49.02 -6.51 68.35
CA LEU A 10 -48.37 -5.39 67.67
C LEU A 10 -47.68 -5.82 66.38
N LEU A 11 -47.06 -7.01 66.35
CA LEU A 11 -46.48 -7.57 65.13
C LEU A 11 -47.55 -7.93 64.09
N LEU A 12 -48.69 -8.47 64.51
CA LEU A 12 -49.81 -8.75 63.61
C LEU A 12 -50.44 -7.48 63.04
N ILE A 13 -50.58 -6.44 63.86
CA ILE A 13 -51.07 -5.12 63.40
C ILE A 13 -50.05 -4.50 62.42
N ALA A 14 -48.76 -4.55 62.75
CA ALA A 14 -47.71 -4.05 61.86
C ALA A 14 -47.67 -4.81 60.52
N ALA A 15 -47.84 -6.14 60.54
CA ALA A 15 -47.90 -6.95 59.34
C ALA A 15 -49.16 -6.67 58.50
N GLY A 16 -50.32 -6.46 59.15
CA GLY A 16 -51.56 -6.07 58.49
C GLY A 16 -51.47 -4.68 57.84
N VAL A 17 -50.90 -3.70 58.55
CA VAL A 17 -50.65 -2.35 58.02
C VAL A 17 -49.65 -2.40 56.87
N TYR A 18 -48.59 -3.20 56.97
CA TYR A 18 -47.64 -3.41 55.88
C TYR A 18 -48.31 -4.02 54.64
N TYR A 19 -49.13 -5.06 54.82
CA TYR A 19 -49.85 -5.71 53.73
C TYR A 19 -50.82 -4.75 53.03
N VAL A 20 -51.58 -3.95 53.80
CA VAL A 20 -52.49 -2.94 53.24
C VAL A 20 -51.71 -1.82 52.54
N ALA A 21 -50.60 -1.34 53.12
CA ALA A 21 -49.76 -0.30 52.50
C ALA A 21 -49.14 -0.76 51.18
N VAL A 22 -48.70 -2.02 51.09
CA VAL A 22 -48.13 -2.60 49.86
C VAL A 22 -49.22 -2.83 48.80
N THR A 23 -50.42 -3.28 49.19
CA THR A 23 -51.47 -3.68 48.23
C THR A 23 -52.36 -2.53 47.77
N THR A 24 -52.65 -1.53 48.62
CA THR A 24 -53.59 -0.43 48.26
C THR A 24 -52.91 0.88 47.93
N LEU A 25 -51.73 1.15 48.48
CA LEU A 25 -51.10 2.47 48.38
C LEU A 25 -49.98 2.57 47.34
N ARG A 26 -49.54 1.45 46.73
CA ARG A 26 -48.35 1.41 45.82
C ARG A 26 -47.24 2.35 46.32
N ILE A 27 -46.98 2.35 47.63
CA ILE A 27 -45.85 3.08 48.19
C ILE A 27 -44.63 2.25 47.83
N ASP A 28 -43.91 2.75 46.84
CA ASP A 28 -42.62 2.25 46.39
C ASP A 28 -41.59 2.54 47.50
N LEU A 29 -41.57 1.67 48.52
CA LEU A 29 -40.45 1.58 49.47
C LEU A 29 -39.25 1.10 48.63
N GLY A 30 -38.44 2.06 48.16
CA GLY A 30 -37.29 1.92 47.26
C GLY A 30 -36.22 0.90 47.69
N LEU A 31 -36.62 -0.36 47.70
CA LEU A 31 -35.86 -1.59 47.86
C LEU A 31 -36.19 -2.56 46.70
N GLY A 32 -36.76 -2.04 45.61
CA GLY A 32 -36.66 -2.67 44.31
C GLY A 32 -35.21 -2.57 43.83
N LYS A 33 -34.65 -3.68 43.33
CA LYS A 33 -33.42 -3.69 42.53
C LYS A 33 -33.53 -2.52 41.55
N GLY A 34 -32.70 -1.48 41.75
CA GLY A 34 -32.74 -0.31 40.89
C GLY A 34 -32.70 -0.79 39.45
N GLU A 35 -33.75 -0.48 38.68
CA GLU A 35 -33.65 -0.46 37.24
C GLU A 35 -32.43 0.41 36.96
N ARG A 36 -31.32 -0.24 36.59
CA ARG A 36 -30.12 0.46 36.17
C ARG A 36 -30.54 1.26 34.94
N LEU A 37 -30.83 2.54 35.15
CA LEU A 37 -30.89 3.54 34.11
C LEU A 37 -29.70 3.29 33.19
N SER A 38 -29.96 3.08 31.90
CA SER A 38 -28.89 2.94 30.91
C SER A 38 -28.20 4.30 30.74
N GLY A 39 -27.21 4.57 31.59
CA GLY A 39 -26.34 5.74 31.53
C GLY A 39 -26.68 6.85 32.53
N ASN A 40 -25.64 7.48 33.05
CA ASN A 40 -25.73 8.69 33.86
C ASN A 40 -26.38 9.83 33.05
N LEU A 41 -27.66 10.17 33.28
CA LEU A 41 -28.40 11.19 32.52
C LEU A 41 -27.99 12.65 32.83
N THR A 42 -26.94 12.87 33.62
CA THR A 42 -26.39 14.22 33.84
C THR A 42 -25.96 14.87 32.52
N GLY A 43 -26.31 16.14 32.32
CA GLY A 43 -26.00 16.87 31.08
C GLY A 43 -26.88 16.50 29.86
N THR A 44 -27.93 15.69 30.03
CA THR A 44 -28.87 15.36 28.96
C THR A 44 -30.11 16.25 28.96
N ARG A 45 -30.67 16.50 27.77
CA ARG A 45 -31.93 17.23 27.59
C ARG A 45 -33.00 16.31 27.05
N SER A 46 -34.18 16.32 27.68
CA SER A 46 -35.32 15.61 27.13
C SER A 46 -35.96 16.36 25.96
N SER A 47 -36.29 15.63 24.90
CA SER A 47 -37.08 16.04 23.76
C SER A 47 -38.19 15.02 23.54
N ILE A 48 -39.33 15.49 23.08
CA ILE A 48 -40.42 14.62 22.61
C ILE A 48 -40.08 14.23 21.16
N ALA A 49 -40.10 12.93 20.85
CA ALA A 49 -39.95 12.39 19.50
C ALA A 49 -41.15 11.50 19.18
N TYR A 50 -41.54 11.45 17.91
CA TYR A 50 -42.74 10.76 17.46
C TYR A 50 -42.34 9.54 16.63
N GLY A 51 -42.85 8.35 16.98
CA GLY A 51 -42.58 7.12 16.24
C GLY A 51 -43.30 7.13 14.89
N LEU A 52 -42.57 6.81 13.83
CA LEU A 52 -43.10 6.59 12.48
C LEU A 52 -43.40 5.10 12.26
N ASP A 53 -44.47 4.83 11.54
CA ASP A 53 -44.88 3.48 11.12
C ASP A 53 -44.66 3.33 9.60
N GLY A 54 -44.42 2.11 9.12
CA GLY A 54 -44.40 1.79 7.69
C GLY A 54 -45.80 1.65 7.08
N GLY A 55 -46.83 1.42 7.90
CA GLY A 55 -48.22 1.24 7.45
C GLY A 55 -49.06 2.52 7.40
N GLN A 56 -48.70 3.57 8.15
CA GLN A 56 -49.54 4.75 8.34
C GLN A 56 -48.75 6.06 8.30
N TRP A 57 -49.37 7.08 7.70
CA TRP A 57 -48.80 8.42 7.61
C TRP A 57 -48.96 9.19 8.93
N THR A 58 -47.85 9.71 9.46
CA THR A 58 -47.87 10.66 10.57
C THR A 58 -47.96 12.08 10.01
N VAL A 59 -48.99 12.83 10.42
CA VAL A 59 -49.31 14.16 9.85
C VAL A 59 -48.91 15.27 10.82
N PHE A 60 -48.11 16.23 10.39
CA PHE A 60 -47.72 17.42 11.14
C PHE A 60 -48.40 18.66 10.54
N PRO A 61 -49.07 19.50 11.37
CA PRO A 61 -49.63 20.75 10.89
C PRO A 61 -48.53 21.80 10.71
N LEU A 62 -48.56 22.52 9.59
CA LEU A 62 -47.68 23.64 9.29
C LEU A 62 -48.46 24.95 9.46
N THR A 63 -47.77 26.02 9.84
CA THR A 63 -48.43 27.33 10.03
C THR A 63 -48.69 28.10 8.74
N GLY A 64 -48.20 27.64 7.59
CA GLY A 64 -48.39 28.27 6.27
C GLY A 64 -47.61 29.57 6.05
N HIS A 65 -46.77 29.99 7.01
CA HIS A 65 -45.94 31.19 6.91
C HIS A 65 -44.44 30.91 7.06
N ALA A 66 -44.07 29.65 7.31
CA ALA A 66 -42.69 29.22 7.40
C ALA A 66 -42.10 29.02 5.99
N ASP A 67 -40.88 29.48 5.80
CA ASP A 67 -40.07 29.36 4.59
C ASP A 67 -39.21 28.08 4.57
N MET A 68 -39.00 27.47 5.74
CA MET A 68 -38.22 26.25 5.90
C MET A 68 -38.84 25.30 6.92
N LEU A 69 -38.49 24.02 6.79
CA LEU A 69 -38.83 22.95 7.71
C LEU A 69 -37.56 22.20 8.09
N ARG A 70 -37.39 21.91 9.38
CA ARG A 70 -36.33 21.05 9.90
C ARG A 70 -36.92 19.75 10.43
N ILE A 71 -36.47 18.64 9.88
CA ILE A 71 -36.87 17.28 10.27
C ILE A 71 -35.65 16.60 10.89
N VAL A 72 -35.80 16.04 12.08
CA VAL A 72 -34.73 15.32 12.78
C VAL A 72 -35.17 13.92 13.09
N THR A 73 -34.45 12.92 12.59
CA THR A 73 -34.80 11.50 12.72
C THR A 73 -33.75 10.72 13.48
N ASN A 74 -34.20 9.68 14.18
CA ASN A 74 -33.35 8.73 14.90
C ASN A 74 -33.94 7.33 14.70
N ALA A 75 -33.14 6.40 14.17
CA ALA A 75 -33.50 4.98 14.15
C ALA A 75 -33.33 4.36 15.55
N ILE A 76 -34.11 3.34 15.85
CA ILE A 76 -34.13 2.62 17.14
C ILE A 76 -33.60 1.20 16.93
N VAL A 77 -32.72 0.77 17.81
CA VAL A 77 -32.16 -0.59 17.87
C VAL A 77 -32.37 -1.16 19.28
N ASP A 78 -32.59 -2.46 19.40
CA ASP A 78 -32.75 -3.13 20.70
C ASP A 78 -31.37 -3.46 21.33
N ARG A 79 -31.36 -3.74 22.64
CA ARG A 79 -30.18 -4.27 23.36
C ARG A 79 -30.20 -5.81 23.42
N PRO A 80 -29.02 -6.49 23.40
CA PRO A 80 -27.67 -5.92 23.27
C PRO A 80 -27.46 -5.28 21.90
N LEU A 81 -26.60 -4.26 21.85
CA LEU A 81 -26.32 -3.55 20.60
C LEU A 81 -25.78 -4.54 19.58
N VAL A 82 -26.52 -4.74 18.50
CA VAL A 82 -26.00 -5.39 17.29
C VAL A 82 -24.91 -4.47 16.75
N GLU A 83 -23.75 -5.03 16.45
CA GLU A 83 -22.67 -4.30 15.82
C GLU A 83 -23.20 -3.78 14.47
N ALA A 84 -23.15 -2.45 14.29
CA ALA A 84 -23.54 -1.90 13.00
C ALA A 84 -22.53 -2.40 11.96
N PRO A 85 -22.96 -2.74 10.73
CA PRO A 85 -22.00 -2.89 9.63
C PRO A 85 -21.17 -1.60 9.53
N GLU A 86 -19.93 -1.68 9.05
CA GLU A 86 -19.01 -0.53 8.99
C GLU A 86 -19.67 0.70 8.31
N GLU A 87 -20.48 0.42 7.30
CA GLU A 87 -21.26 1.40 6.55
C GLU A 87 -22.41 2.09 7.34
N GLY A 88 -22.78 1.57 8.50
CA GLY A 88 -23.97 1.96 9.25
C GLY A 88 -25.27 1.41 8.64
N TRP A 89 -26.37 1.56 9.37
CA TRP A 89 -27.69 1.10 8.95
C TRP A 89 -28.39 2.11 8.05
N LEU A 90 -29.03 1.62 7.00
CA LEU A 90 -29.84 2.39 6.06
C LEU A 90 -31.32 2.38 6.44
N TYR A 91 -31.98 3.52 6.22
CA TYR A 91 -33.43 3.62 6.23
C TYR A 91 -33.89 4.75 5.31
N ALA A 92 -35.10 4.62 4.79
CA ALA A 92 -35.74 5.61 3.94
C ALA A 92 -37.12 6.03 4.48
N LEU A 93 -37.46 7.29 4.30
CA LEU A 93 -38.75 7.86 4.67
C LEU A 93 -39.44 8.44 3.42
N ASP A 94 -40.74 8.16 3.27
CA ASP A 94 -41.57 8.88 2.32
C ASP A 94 -42.07 10.18 2.97
N TYR A 95 -42.16 11.25 2.18
CA TYR A 95 -42.80 12.49 2.60
C TYR A 95 -43.82 13.01 1.57
N ARG A 96 -44.82 13.73 2.08
CA ARG A 96 -45.76 14.53 1.28
C ARG A 96 -46.03 15.87 1.92
N LEU A 97 -46.02 16.94 1.14
CA LEU A 97 -46.51 18.26 1.51
C LEU A 97 -47.89 18.46 0.92
N LEU A 98 -48.85 18.84 1.75
CA LEU A 98 -50.21 19.14 1.32
C LEU A 98 -50.57 20.60 1.59
N ASP A 99 -51.45 21.15 0.76
CA ASP A 99 -52.07 22.45 1.00
C ASP A 99 -53.20 22.38 2.06
N GLY A 100 -53.79 23.53 2.37
CA GLY A 100 -54.91 23.63 3.32
C GLY A 100 -56.17 22.85 2.89
N ALA A 101 -56.33 22.59 1.59
CA ALA A 101 -57.43 21.80 1.04
C ALA A 101 -57.12 20.30 0.96
N GLY A 102 -55.90 19.88 1.32
CA GLY A 102 -55.44 18.49 1.27
C GLY A 102 -54.94 18.04 -0.10
N ARG A 103 -54.67 18.97 -1.03
CA ARG A 103 -54.05 18.65 -2.32
C ARG A 103 -52.54 18.50 -2.13
N GLU A 104 -51.97 17.52 -2.83
CA GLU A 104 -50.52 17.29 -2.80
C GLU A 104 -49.80 18.40 -3.57
N LEU A 105 -48.86 19.06 -2.88
CA LEU A 105 -47.99 20.09 -3.43
C LEU A 105 -46.66 19.48 -3.88
N GLU A 106 -46.12 18.58 -3.07
CA GLU A 106 -44.83 17.95 -3.30
C GLU A 106 -44.78 16.59 -2.58
N SER A 107 -44.07 15.63 -3.16
CA SER A 107 -43.77 14.35 -2.53
C SER A 107 -42.39 13.86 -2.93
N GLY A 108 -41.79 13.03 -2.10
CA GLY A 108 -40.47 12.50 -2.34
C GLY A 108 -39.98 11.61 -1.20
N GLU A 109 -38.68 11.38 -1.18
CA GLU A 109 -38.06 10.38 -0.29
C GLU A 109 -36.79 10.93 0.36
N PHE A 110 -36.60 10.58 1.63
CA PHE A 110 -35.35 10.82 2.35
C PHE A 110 -34.61 9.52 2.57
N TYR A 111 -33.37 9.44 2.10
CA TYR A 111 -32.47 8.32 2.37
C TYR A 111 -31.47 8.71 3.45
N HIS A 112 -31.35 7.86 4.48
CA HIS A 112 -30.52 8.13 5.64
C HIS A 112 -29.67 6.91 5.99
N ARG A 113 -28.41 7.20 6.38
CA ARG A 113 -27.44 6.24 6.90
C ARG A 113 -27.10 6.60 8.33
N THR A 114 -27.27 5.69 9.29
CA THR A 114 -27.12 5.97 10.73
C THR A 114 -26.27 4.96 11.46
N ARG A 115 -25.71 5.37 12.60
CA ARG A 115 -24.93 4.51 13.51
C ARG A 115 -25.15 4.96 14.96
N ILE A 116 -24.67 4.19 15.94
CA ILE A 116 -24.66 4.60 17.35
C ILE A 116 -23.22 4.90 17.73
N ARG A 117 -22.86 6.18 17.87
CA ARG A 117 -21.53 6.54 18.40
C ARG A 117 -21.52 6.48 19.92
N GLN A 118 -20.53 5.79 20.46
CA GLN A 118 -20.23 5.77 21.88
C GLN A 118 -19.11 6.77 22.18
N TYR A 119 -19.15 7.37 23.36
CA TYR A 119 -18.15 8.33 23.84
C TYR A 119 -17.69 7.92 25.23
N ARG A 120 -16.43 8.20 25.55
CA ARG A 120 -15.90 8.07 26.90
C ARG A 120 -15.94 9.43 27.59
N ASP A 121 -16.77 9.57 28.61
CA ASP A 121 -16.82 10.78 29.42
C ASP A 121 -15.50 10.92 30.20
N MET A 122 -14.76 12.00 29.96
CA MET A 122 -13.44 12.23 30.56
C MET A 122 -13.48 12.50 32.08
N THR A 123 -14.65 12.82 32.62
CA THR A 123 -14.83 13.12 34.05
C THR A 123 -15.20 11.87 34.84
N SER A 124 -16.08 11.03 34.28
CA SER A 124 -16.60 9.83 34.94
C SER A 124 -15.96 8.53 34.46
N GLY A 125 -15.29 8.53 33.30
CA GLY A 125 -14.76 7.34 32.63
C GLY A 125 -15.81 6.43 32.01
N GLU A 126 -17.11 6.75 32.16
CA GLU A 126 -18.23 5.94 31.68
C GLU A 126 -18.41 6.06 30.17
N VAL A 127 -18.85 4.95 29.56
CA VAL A 127 -19.26 4.91 28.15
C VAL A 127 -20.68 5.43 28.03
N VAL A 128 -20.85 6.49 27.23
CA VAL A 128 -22.13 7.16 27.04
C VAL A 128 -22.48 7.30 25.57
N ASN A 129 -23.76 7.20 25.24
CA ASN A 129 -24.26 7.49 23.91
C ASN A 129 -24.71 8.96 23.84
N GLN A 130 -24.66 9.55 22.65
CA GLN A 130 -25.21 10.90 22.44
C GLN A 130 -26.72 10.95 22.70
N ASN A 131 -27.44 9.91 22.28
CA ASN A 131 -28.89 9.82 22.42
C ASN A 131 -29.25 8.61 23.30
N ALA A 132 -30.26 8.75 24.16
CA ALA A 132 -30.72 7.68 25.04
C ALA A 132 -32.24 7.72 25.26
N PHE A 133 -32.84 6.55 25.52
CA PHE A 133 -34.17 6.43 26.14
C PHE A 133 -34.02 6.12 27.62
N LEU A 134 -35.10 6.31 28.39
CA LEU A 134 -35.16 5.87 29.80
C LEU A 134 -35.23 4.34 29.92
N ALA A 135 -35.90 3.69 28.97
CA ALA A 135 -36.02 2.24 28.93
C ALA A 135 -34.69 1.63 28.47
N ALA A 136 -34.16 0.68 29.25
CA ALA A 136 -32.83 0.11 29.04
C ALA A 136 -32.74 -0.88 27.87
N ASP A 137 -33.87 -1.25 27.26
CA ASP A 137 -33.98 -2.23 26.18
C ASP A 137 -33.79 -1.62 24.77
N ARG A 138 -33.88 -0.30 24.63
CA ARG A 138 -33.83 0.39 23.34
C ARG A 138 -32.80 1.50 23.30
N VAL A 139 -32.08 1.60 22.19
CA VAL A 139 -31.06 2.61 21.96
C VAL A 139 -31.36 3.39 20.68
N PRO A 140 -31.49 4.72 20.77
CA PRO A 140 -31.60 5.58 19.59
C PRO A 140 -30.22 5.80 18.96
N SER A 141 -30.18 5.74 17.63
CA SER A 141 -29.01 6.07 16.83
C SER A 141 -28.70 7.58 16.81
N ASP A 142 -27.58 7.94 16.18
CA ASP A 142 -27.21 9.33 15.91
C ASP A 142 -28.34 10.07 15.19
N SER A 143 -28.47 11.37 15.47
CA SER A 143 -29.53 12.18 14.84
C SER A 143 -29.18 12.47 13.39
N ARG A 144 -30.16 12.32 12.49
CA ARG A 144 -30.09 12.81 11.10
C ARG A 144 -30.98 14.02 10.95
N VAL A 145 -30.46 15.05 10.30
CA VAL A 145 -31.14 16.35 10.17
C VAL A 145 -31.34 16.61 8.69
N HIS A 146 -32.59 16.84 8.31
CA HIS A 146 -32.98 17.29 6.99
C HIS A 146 -33.59 18.70 7.13
N ILE A 147 -33.15 19.64 6.30
CA ILE A 147 -33.71 20.98 6.23
C ILE A 147 -34.18 21.18 4.80
N MET A 148 -35.46 21.48 4.61
CA MET A 148 -36.05 21.71 3.29
C MET A 148 -36.78 23.06 3.23
N PRO A 149 -36.77 23.75 2.09
CA PRO A 149 -37.63 24.90 1.88
C PRO A 149 -39.10 24.47 1.88
N LEU A 150 -39.99 25.35 2.35
CA LEU A 150 -41.43 25.15 2.30
C LEU A 150 -42.04 26.01 1.19
N ILE A 151 -42.98 25.41 0.46
CA ILE A 151 -43.85 26.12 -0.48
C ILE A 151 -44.85 26.94 0.34
N GLU A 152 -45.08 28.21 -0.04
CA GLU A 152 -45.90 29.16 0.73
C GLU A 152 -47.33 28.65 1.00
N SER A 153 -47.87 27.77 0.14
CA SER A 153 -49.18 27.15 0.32
C SER A 153 -49.20 25.88 1.19
N ALA A 154 -48.05 25.41 1.68
CA ALA A 154 -47.95 24.15 2.43
C ALA A 154 -48.55 24.28 3.84
N ALA A 155 -49.53 23.43 4.14
CA ALA A 155 -50.26 23.42 5.41
C ALA A 155 -50.05 22.13 6.20
N LYS A 156 -49.63 21.03 5.58
CA LYS A 156 -49.39 19.75 6.26
C LYS A 156 -48.16 19.05 5.70
N LEU A 157 -47.39 18.44 6.60
CA LEU A 157 -46.32 17.49 6.27
C LEU A 157 -46.79 16.09 6.68
N MET A 158 -46.69 15.12 5.77
CA MET A 158 -46.94 13.71 6.07
C MET A 158 -45.63 12.93 5.94
N LEU A 159 -45.33 12.08 6.93
CA LEU A 159 -44.13 11.23 6.94
C LEU A 159 -44.50 9.76 7.19
N LYS A 160 -43.80 8.85 6.52
CA LYS A 160 -43.94 7.40 6.69
C LYS A 160 -42.58 6.71 6.52
N VAL A 161 -42.37 5.56 7.17
CA VAL A 161 -41.19 4.72 6.87
C VAL A 161 -41.41 4.00 5.55
N LYS A 162 -40.45 4.11 4.62
CA LYS A 162 -40.46 3.37 3.35
C LYS A 162 -39.72 2.04 3.50
N SER A 163 -38.50 2.10 4.01
CA SER A 163 -37.65 0.93 4.23
C SER A 163 -36.68 1.17 5.39
N MET A 164 -36.20 0.09 6.01
CA MET A 164 -35.13 0.12 7.01
C MET A 164 -34.45 -1.24 7.07
N ASP A 165 -33.15 -1.25 7.41
CA ASP A 165 -32.40 -2.49 7.58
C ASP A 165 -32.93 -3.32 8.76
N ALA A 166 -32.79 -4.65 8.68
CA ALA A 166 -33.31 -5.62 9.64
C ALA A 166 -33.01 -5.35 11.14
N PRO A 167 -31.83 -4.83 11.56
CA PRO A 167 -31.59 -4.53 12.97
C PRO A 167 -32.33 -3.28 13.47
N LEU A 168 -32.85 -2.43 12.58
CA LEU A 168 -33.63 -1.25 12.94
C LEU A 168 -35.09 -1.65 13.24
N GLN A 169 -35.56 -1.30 14.43
CA GLN A 169 -36.90 -1.66 14.90
C GLN A 169 -37.95 -0.60 14.56
N ALA A 170 -37.56 0.67 14.57
CA ALA A 170 -38.43 1.80 14.33
C ALA A 170 -37.64 3.07 14.02
N ILE A 171 -38.31 4.05 13.41
CA ILE A 171 -37.76 5.40 13.25
C ILE A 171 -38.59 6.37 14.10
N THR A 172 -37.91 7.29 14.77
CA THR A 172 -38.55 8.43 15.44
C THR A 172 -38.21 9.72 14.73
N VAL A 173 -39.14 10.67 14.74
CA VAL A 173 -39.00 11.96 14.10
C VAL A 173 -39.35 13.11 15.04
N ARG A 174 -38.68 14.24 14.82
CA ARG A 174 -38.95 15.53 15.44
C ARG A 174 -38.95 16.57 14.34
N SER A 175 -40.10 17.20 14.12
CA SER A 175 -40.25 18.25 13.10
C SER A 175 -40.27 19.62 13.77
N TYR A 176 -39.69 20.61 13.10
CA TYR A 176 -39.57 21.97 13.59
C TYR A 176 -39.77 22.97 12.45
N GLU A 177 -40.42 24.09 12.75
CA GLU A 177 -40.50 25.25 11.86
C GLU A 177 -39.80 26.45 12.52
N PRO A 178 -39.32 27.45 11.75
CA PRO A 178 -38.73 28.67 12.30
C PRO A 178 -39.70 29.39 13.24
N GLU A 179 -39.17 29.87 14.37
CA GLU A 179 -39.92 30.72 15.29
C GLU A 179 -39.91 32.14 14.74
N GLN A 180 -41.07 32.61 14.26
CA GLN A 180 -41.16 33.93 13.65
C GLN A 180 -41.26 35.05 14.68
N TYR A 181 -40.35 36.01 14.58
CA TYR A 181 -40.37 37.26 15.32
C TYR A 181 -40.39 38.42 14.32
N THR A 182 -41.31 39.36 14.50
CA THR A 182 -41.25 40.63 13.76
C THR A 182 -40.01 41.42 14.18
N GLU A 183 -39.30 42.05 13.23
CA GLU A 183 -38.05 42.81 13.47
C GLU A 183 -38.14 43.78 14.66
N LEU A 184 -39.26 44.51 14.76
CA LEU A 184 -39.52 45.47 15.85
C LEU A 184 -39.62 44.84 17.26
N LYS A 185 -39.79 43.52 17.35
CA LYS A 185 -39.98 42.78 18.61
C LYS A 185 -38.79 41.91 19.01
N LEU A 186 -37.77 41.75 18.17
CA LEU A 186 -36.63 40.85 18.44
C LEU A 186 -35.89 41.22 19.74
N ASP A 187 -35.60 42.50 19.96
CA ASP A 187 -34.90 42.95 21.17
C ASP A 187 -35.75 42.75 22.45
N ALA A 188 -37.05 42.98 22.34
CA ALA A 188 -38.00 42.75 23.43
C ALA A 188 -38.17 41.25 23.71
N ALA A 189 -38.18 40.42 22.67
CA ALA A 189 -38.27 38.97 22.78
C ALA A 189 -37.04 38.39 23.50
N TRP A 190 -35.83 38.85 23.16
CA TRP A 190 -34.59 38.42 23.83
C TRP A 190 -34.64 38.68 25.34
N ARG A 191 -35.12 39.86 25.76
CA ARG A 191 -35.23 40.24 27.19
C ARG A 191 -36.24 39.37 27.96
N LYS A 192 -37.28 38.87 27.28
CA LYS A 192 -38.31 37.99 27.87
C LYS A 192 -37.85 36.53 27.98
N LEU A 193 -36.74 36.15 27.35
CA LEU A 193 -36.19 34.81 27.48
C LEU A 193 -35.61 34.59 28.89
N THR A 194 -35.89 33.41 29.44
CA THR A 194 -35.22 32.95 30.67
C THR A 194 -33.70 32.90 30.48
N SER A 195 -32.95 33.00 31.57
CA SER A 195 -31.48 32.86 31.54
C SER A 195 -31.07 31.55 30.85
N SER A 196 -31.73 30.44 31.19
CA SER A 196 -31.51 29.13 30.57
C SER A 196 -31.76 29.11 29.06
N ARG A 197 -32.76 29.85 28.55
CA ARG A 197 -33.06 29.93 27.12
C ARG A 197 -32.07 30.83 26.37
N ARG A 198 -31.57 31.89 27.00
CA ARG A 198 -30.51 32.75 26.46
C ARG A 198 -29.18 32.02 26.33
N VAL A 199 -28.73 31.36 27.40
CA VAL A 199 -27.53 30.50 27.39
C VAL A 199 -27.65 29.42 26.31
N ARG A 200 -28.84 28.81 26.17
CA ARG A 200 -29.08 27.80 25.13
C ARG A 200 -28.92 28.33 23.72
N LEU A 201 -29.46 29.52 23.41
CA LEU A 201 -29.34 30.12 22.08
C LEU A 201 -27.89 30.56 21.80
N ALA A 202 -27.20 31.11 22.81
CA ALA A 202 -25.82 31.61 22.69
C ALA A 202 -24.74 30.51 22.69
N ARG A 203 -25.12 29.24 22.81
CA ARG A 203 -24.15 28.16 23.03
C ARG A 203 -23.11 28.00 21.92
N GLY A 204 -23.47 28.32 20.67
CA GLY A 204 -22.54 28.30 19.54
C GLY A 204 -21.63 29.53 19.45
N SER A 205 -21.79 30.49 20.37
CA SER A 205 -21.00 31.71 20.44
C SER A 205 -19.87 31.55 21.46
N VAL A 206 -18.73 32.18 21.18
CA VAL A 206 -17.57 32.22 22.09
C VAL A 206 -17.89 32.98 23.38
N TYR A 207 -18.86 33.89 23.34
CA TYR A 207 -19.24 34.77 24.45
C TYR A 207 -20.53 34.35 25.14
N ASN A 208 -20.61 34.59 26.46
CA ASN A 208 -21.83 34.40 27.26
C ASN A 208 -22.96 35.32 26.75
N PRO A 209 -24.26 34.98 26.91
CA PRO A 209 -25.38 35.77 26.39
C PRO A 209 -25.39 37.24 26.81
N GLU A 210 -24.80 37.56 27.96
CA GLU A 210 -24.69 38.91 28.50
C GLU A 210 -23.72 39.78 27.68
N LEU A 211 -22.71 39.16 27.07
CA LEU A 211 -21.65 39.81 26.30
C LEU A 211 -21.95 39.87 24.79
N LEU A 212 -22.98 39.17 24.33
CA LEU A 212 -23.40 39.22 22.93
C LEU A 212 -23.88 40.62 22.54
N LEU A 213 -23.50 41.07 21.34
CA LEU A 213 -23.99 42.28 20.72
C LEU A 213 -25.49 42.17 20.37
N ALA A 214 -26.16 43.31 20.21
CA ALA A 214 -27.58 43.34 19.86
C ALA A 214 -27.87 42.59 18.55
N GLU A 215 -27.00 42.73 17.56
CA GLU A 215 -27.13 42.05 16.27
C GLU A 215 -26.96 40.53 16.38
N GLU A 216 -26.00 40.06 17.19
CA GLU A 216 -25.82 38.62 17.46
C GLU A 216 -27.06 38.03 18.14
N ARG A 217 -27.63 38.74 19.12
CA ARG A 217 -28.88 38.32 19.80
C ARG A 217 -30.05 38.23 18.81
N ARG A 218 -30.17 39.19 17.90
CA ARG A 218 -31.19 39.19 16.83
C ARG A 218 -30.99 38.01 15.88
N ASN A 219 -29.74 37.75 15.47
CA ASN A 219 -29.42 36.62 14.60
C ASN A 219 -29.72 35.26 15.26
N LEU A 220 -29.47 35.13 16.57
CA LEU A 220 -29.84 33.91 17.31
C LEU A 220 -31.35 33.69 17.41
N LEU A 221 -32.13 34.76 17.51
CA LEU A 221 -33.59 34.69 17.50
C LEU A 221 -34.16 34.40 16.11
N ARG A 222 -33.59 35.02 15.06
CA ARG A 222 -33.98 34.77 13.66
C ARG A 222 -33.81 33.30 13.28
N ASN A 223 -32.78 32.63 13.81
CA ASN A 223 -32.46 31.23 13.53
C ASN A 223 -33.00 30.25 14.59
N SER A 224 -34.00 30.65 15.37
CA SER A 224 -34.60 29.80 16.39
C SER A 224 -35.74 28.95 15.82
N TRP A 225 -35.91 27.74 16.34
CA TRP A 225 -36.84 26.74 15.83
C TRP A 225 -37.86 26.35 16.90
N LYS A 226 -39.13 26.22 16.52
CA LYS A 226 -40.20 25.71 17.40
C LYS A 226 -40.64 24.30 16.96
N PRO A 227 -40.85 23.37 17.90
CA PRO A 227 -41.24 21.99 17.59
C PRO A 227 -42.68 21.92 17.09
N LEU A 228 -42.92 21.00 16.16
CA LEU A 228 -44.22 20.64 15.63
C LEU A 228 -44.64 19.26 16.16
N GLY A 229 -45.86 19.19 16.70
CA GLY A 229 -46.49 17.93 17.11
C GLY A 229 -47.41 17.38 16.02
N PRO A 230 -47.58 16.06 15.91
CA PRO A 230 -48.48 15.46 14.93
C PRO A 230 -49.95 15.67 15.28
N LEU A 231 -50.81 15.68 14.25
CA LEU A 231 -52.27 15.65 14.38
C LEU A 231 -52.73 14.22 14.73
N GLY A 232 -53.76 14.13 15.58
CA GLY A 232 -54.42 12.86 15.93
C GLY A 232 -54.38 12.54 17.42
N VAL A 233 -54.67 11.28 17.75
CA VAL A 233 -54.72 10.73 19.11
C VAL A 233 -53.49 9.86 19.36
N GLN A 234 -52.75 10.16 20.44
CA GLN A 234 -51.61 9.36 20.89
C GLN A 234 -52.02 7.89 21.10
N GLY A 235 -51.21 6.96 20.60
CA GLY A 235 -51.44 5.52 20.67
C GLY A 235 -52.25 4.94 19.51
N ARG A 236 -53.01 5.79 18.80
CA ARG A 236 -53.73 5.42 17.57
C ARG A 236 -53.05 5.96 16.32
N ASP A 237 -52.84 7.28 16.26
CA ASP A 237 -52.39 7.98 15.06
C ASP A 237 -50.87 8.30 15.11
N TYR A 238 -50.29 8.34 16.32
CA TYR A 238 -48.86 8.51 16.53
C TYR A 238 -48.43 7.91 17.88
N ARG A 239 -47.14 7.60 18.02
CA ARG A 239 -46.52 7.16 19.29
C ARG A 239 -45.52 8.19 19.78
N VAL A 240 -45.42 8.37 21.09
CA VAL A 240 -44.53 9.36 21.70
C VAL A 240 -43.39 8.66 22.44
N HIS A 241 -42.16 9.09 22.19
CA HIS A 241 -40.96 8.67 22.88
C HIS A 241 -40.27 9.88 23.53
N LYS A 242 -39.80 9.70 24.78
CA LYS A 242 -39.00 10.72 25.47
C LYS A 242 -37.52 10.45 25.20
N LEU A 243 -36.95 11.21 24.27
CA LEU A 243 -35.56 11.10 23.84
C LEU A 243 -34.68 12.03 24.68
N PHE A 244 -33.63 11.49 25.28
CA PHE A 244 -32.62 12.25 26.01
C PHE A 244 -31.43 12.47 25.09
N VAL A 245 -31.14 13.73 24.78
CA VAL A 245 -30.02 14.13 23.93
C VAL A 245 -28.96 14.75 24.81
N ARG A 246 -27.78 14.13 24.87
CA ARG A 246 -26.62 14.69 25.55
C ARG A 246 -26.09 15.86 24.75
N HIS A 247 -25.80 16.93 25.48
CA HIS A 247 -25.55 18.25 24.92
C HIS A 247 -24.30 18.77 25.63
N GLY A 248 -23.11 18.62 25.05
CA GLY A 248 -21.86 18.88 25.77
C GLY A 248 -20.60 18.60 24.96
N ASP A 249 -19.46 18.81 25.60
CA ASP A 249 -18.31 17.94 25.37
C ASP A 249 -18.76 16.52 25.72
N LEU A 250 -18.88 15.67 24.70
CA LEU A 250 -19.32 14.29 24.87
C LEU A 250 -18.17 13.41 25.39
N GLY A 251 -16.97 13.98 25.54
CA GLY A 251 -15.73 13.26 25.74
C GLY A 251 -15.18 12.75 24.41
N GLU A 252 -14.16 11.89 24.49
CA GLU A 252 -13.54 11.31 23.32
C GLU A 252 -14.47 10.27 22.70
N PRO A 253 -14.78 10.35 21.39
CA PRO A 253 -15.51 9.29 20.71
C PRO A 253 -14.70 7.99 20.81
N LEU A 254 -15.37 6.89 21.16
CA LEU A 254 -14.76 5.56 21.19
C LEU A 254 -14.54 5.00 19.77
N ASP A 255 -15.31 5.49 18.79
CA ASP A 255 -15.20 5.10 17.38
C ASP A 255 -14.35 6.10 16.58
N GLN A 256 -13.05 5.86 16.64
CA GLN A 256 -12.03 5.96 15.59
C GLN A 256 -10.70 6.06 16.33
N GLU A 257 -9.89 5.00 16.27
CA GLU A 257 -8.50 5.10 16.68
C GLU A 257 -7.83 6.12 15.75
N ILE A 258 -7.72 7.37 16.22
CA ILE A 258 -6.91 8.36 15.53
C ILE A 258 -5.48 7.86 15.69
N LEU A 259 -4.98 7.23 14.64
CA LEU A 259 -3.63 6.73 14.62
C LEU A 259 -2.66 7.90 14.84
N PRO A 260 -1.60 7.70 15.63
CA PRO A 260 -0.48 8.61 15.63
C PRO A 260 0.02 8.87 14.20
N ALA A 261 0.59 10.05 13.97
CA ALA A 261 1.25 10.34 12.70
C ALA A 261 2.43 9.38 12.48
N GLY A 262 2.45 8.73 11.31
CA GLY A 262 3.54 7.85 10.89
C GLY A 262 3.03 6.68 10.06
N LEU A 263 3.89 5.67 9.92
CA LEU A 263 3.60 4.47 9.15
C LEU A 263 3.06 3.38 10.08
N TYR A 264 1.79 3.01 9.89
CA TYR A 264 1.18 1.91 10.63
C TYR A 264 1.73 0.56 10.17
N MET A 265 1.85 -0.38 11.10
CA MET A 265 2.25 -1.76 10.89
C MET A 265 1.62 -2.66 11.97
N ASP A 266 1.38 -3.92 11.60
CA ASP A 266 0.87 -4.98 12.46
C ASP A 266 1.36 -6.35 11.94
N GLU A 267 0.78 -7.45 12.45
CA GLU A 267 1.11 -8.82 12.02
C GLU A 267 0.85 -9.09 10.52
N TRP A 268 -0.02 -8.31 9.87
CA TRP A 268 -0.38 -8.47 8.46
C TRP A 268 0.13 -7.35 7.56
N HIS A 269 0.65 -6.26 8.14
CA HIS A 269 1.10 -5.07 7.43
C HIS A 269 2.51 -4.67 7.84
N ARG A 270 3.40 -4.65 6.86
CA ARG A 270 4.79 -4.26 6.98
C ARG A 270 4.97 -2.79 6.61
N GLY A 271 5.92 -2.15 7.29
CA GLY A 271 6.33 -0.78 6.98
C GLY A 271 7.53 -0.75 6.05
N ILE A 272 7.50 0.11 5.04
CA ILE A 272 8.62 0.29 4.09
C ILE A 272 9.19 1.69 4.24
N VAL A 273 10.51 1.82 4.40
CA VAL A 273 11.22 3.12 4.44
C VAL A 273 12.30 3.14 3.38
N GLN A 274 12.25 4.13 2.49
CA GLN A 274 13.27 4.32 1.47
C GLN A 274 14.46 5.09 2.05
N LEU A 275 15.66 4.54 1.91
CA LEU A 275 16.89 5.22 2.29
C LEU A 275 17.55 5.84 1.04
N PRO A 276 17.82 7.15 1.05
CA PRO A 276 18.55 7.81 -0.03
C PRO A 276 20.00 7.30 -0.07
N GLU A 277 20.71 7.67 -1.13
CA GLU A 277 22.09 7.26 -1.31
C GLU A 277 23.04 7.81 -0.22
N GLY A 278 24.14 7.09 -0.04
CA GLY A 278 25.14 7.38 0.98
C GLY A 278 24.93 6.55 2.25
N ARG A 279 25.93 6.59 3.13
CA ARG A 279 25.84 5.98 4.45
C ARG A 279 25.21 7.00 5.40
N SER A 280 24.19 6.60 6.14
CA SER A 280 23.56 7.49 7.13
C SER A 280 23.05 6.73 8.34
N ARG A 281 23.10 7.39 9.48
CA ARG A 281 22.51 6.91 10.72
C ARG A 281 21.00 7.14 10.66
N VAL A 282 20.24 6.07 10.83
CA VAL A 282 18.77 6.08 10.83
C VAL A 282 18.29 5.80 12.23
N ARG A 283 17.28 6.56 12.68
CA ARG A 283 16.56 6.37 13.93
C ARG A 283 15.12 5.99 13.63
N LEU A 284 14.65 4.87 14.14
CA LEU A 284 13.26 4.41 13.98
C LEU A 284 12.56 4.49 15.33
N GLU A 285 11.44 5.21 15.41
CA GLU A 285 10.63 5.43 16.61
C GLU A 285 9.26 4.75 16.50
N PHE A 286 8.92 3.86 17.42
CA PHE A 286 7.69 3.03 17.43
C PHE A 286 6.69 3.36 18.54
N THR A 287 5.49 3.80 18.18
CA THR A 287 4.41 4.12 19.12
C THR A 287 3.31 3.06 19.05
N PRO A 288 2.94 2.37 20.14
CA PRO A 288 1.82 1.42 20.12
C PRO A 288 0.50 2.15 19.86
N VAL A 289 -0.39 1.55 19.06
CA VAL A 289 -1.71 2.14 18.77
C VAL A 289 -2.63 2.10 19.99
N ARG A 290 -2.57 1.01 20.77
CA ARG A 290 -3.33 0.83 22.01
C ARG A 290 -2.40 0.73 23.21
N ARG A 291 -2.52 1.67 24.18
CA ARG A 291 -1.67 1.69 25.39
C ARG A 291 -2.03 0.60 26.41
N ASP A 292 -3.22 0.03 26.31
CA ASP A 292 -3.78 -0.99 27.23
C ASP A 292 -3.50 -2.43 26.78
N ARG A 293 -3.17 -2.64 25.51
CA ARG A 293 -2.63 -3.89 24.96
C ARG A 293 -1.20 -3.70 24.49
N ILE A 294 -0.30 -3.57 25.45
CA ILE A 294 1.13 -3.63 25.18
C ILE A 294 1.47 -5.06 24.71
N PRO A 295 1.93 -5.28 23.47
CA PRO A 295 2.44 -6.59 23.07
C PRO A 295 3.61 -6.94 23.99
N GLN A 296 3.54 -8.07 24.68
CA GLN A 296 4.60 -8.51 25.57
C GLN A 296 5.86 -8.84 24.75
N GLN A 297 6.88 -7.98 24.80
CA GLN A 297 8.25 -8.28 24.33
C GLN A 297 8.37 -8.92 22.93
N GLU A 298 7.44 -8.65 22.02
CA GLU A 298 7.50 -9.23 20.69
C GLU A 298 8.58 -8.51 19.85
N PRO A 299 9.40 -9.26 19.09
CA PRO A 299 10.50 -8.70 18.32
C PRO A 299 9.99 -7.90 17.11
N ILE A 300 10.67 -6.80 16.81
CA ILE A 300 10.58 -6.09 15.54
C ILE A 300 11.73 -6.59 14.65
N HIS A 301 11.40 -7.04 13.45
CA HIS A 301 12.40 -7.44 12.46
C HIS A 301 12.58 -6.32 11.44
N ILE A 302 13.83 -5.96 11.17
CA ILE A 302 14.18 -4.96 10.16
C ILE A 302 15.02 -5.66 9.10
N HIS A 303 14.50 -5.70 7.88
CA HIS A 303 15.17 -6.22 6.71
C HIS A 303 15.72 -5.05 5.89
N TRP A 304 17.03 -5.03 5.66
CA TRP A 304 17.67 -4.03 4.82
C TRP A 304 18.01 -4.61 3.45
N TYR A 305 17.54 -3.93 2.40
CA TYR A 305 17.77 -4.25 1.00
C TYR A 305 18.65 -3.18 0.35
N GLY A 306 19.95 -3.46 0.28
CA GLY A 306 20.92 -2.62 -0.44
C GLY A 306 20.91 -2.84 -1.96
N ARG A 307 21.88 -2.20 -2.66
CA ARG A 307 21.91 -2.13 -4.15
C ARG A 307 22.06 -3.48 -4.87
N SER A 308 22.52 -4.52 -4.18
CA SER A 308 22.87 -5.81 -4.77
C SER A 308 22.50 -6.96 -3.83
N LEU A 309 22.41 -8.17 -4.37
CA LEU A 309 22.00 -9.38 -3.63
C LEU A 309 22.89 -9.69 -2.42
N ASP A 310 24.15 -9.26 -2.44
CA ASP A 310 25.11 -9.38 -1.34
C ASP A 310 24.94 -8.31 -0.24
N LYS A 311 24.07 -7.32 -0.45
CA LYS A 311 23.74 -6.26 0.50
C LYS A 311 22.35 -6.51 1.05
N ARG A 312 22.26 -7.52 1.90
CA ARG A 312 21.08 -7.89 2.67
C ARG A 312 21.48 -8.00 4.13
N ASP A 313 20.69 -7.45 5.01
CA ASP A 313 20.87 -7.61 6.46
C ASP A 313 19.50 -7.77 7.12
N VAL A 314 19.45 -8.53 8.20
CA VAL A 314 18.25 -8.70 9.01
C VAL A 314 18.63 -8.49 10.46
N SER A 315 18.05 -7.48 11.10
CA SER A 315 18.23 -7.22 12.52
C SER A 315 16.94 -7.46 13.28
N THR A 316 17.08 -7.99 14.49
CA THR A 316 15.97 -8.28 15.39
C THR A 316 16.10 -7.40 16.63
N HIS A 317 15.03 -6.69 16.97
CA HIS A 317 15.01 -5.74 18.06
C HIS A 317 13.85 -6.00 19.00
N ASN A 318 14.13 -6.14 20.30
CA ASN A 318 13.08 -6.33 21.30
C ASN A 318 12.55 -4.97 21.76
N TRP A 319 11.24 -4.86 21.84
CA TRP A 319 10.55 -3.65 22.27
C TRP A 319 10.42 -3.56 23.80
N THR A 320 10.51 -2.34 24.35
CA THR A 320 10.14 -2.04 25.75
C THR A 320 9.31 -0.76 25.82
N PRO A 321 8.34 -0.65 26.75
CA PRO A 321 7.47 0.53 26.89
C PRO A 321 8.21 1.86 27.10
N ASP A 322 9.42 1.81 27.66
CA ASP A 322 10.19 2.98 28.09
C ASP A 322 11.23 3.46 27.07
N ARG A 323 11.52 2.69 26.00
CA ARG A 323 12.48 3.06 24.95
C ARG A 323 12.05 2.60 23.57
N ILE A 324 11.64 3.59 22.80
CA ILE A 324 10.88 3.50 21.56
C ILE A 324 11.78 3.65 20.30
N ALA A 325 13.08 3.91 20.46
CA ALA A 325 13.95 4.32 19.36
C ALA A 325 15.14 3.37 19.12
N PHE A 326 15.27 2.83 17.91
CA PHE A 326 16.46 2.08 17.46
C PHE A 326 17.30 2.95 16.56
N GLN A 327 18.62 2.81 16.64
CA GLN A 327 19.56 3.55 15.79
C GLN A 327 20.58 2.62 15.17
N GLN A 328 20.73 2.69 13.86
CA GLN A 328 21.69 1.90 13.11
C GLN A 328 22.18 2.69 11.90
N GLU A 329 23.39 2.39 11.46
CA GLU A 329 23.92 2.93 10.21
C GLU A 329 23.55 2.00 9.05
N TYR A 330 22.99 2.59 8.00
CA TYR A 330 22.66 1.89 6.77
C TYR A 330 23.28 2.62 5.59
N GLU A 331 23.62 1.87 4.54
CA GLU A 331 23.81 2.46 3.21
C GLU A 331 22.44 2.65 2.54
N GLY A 332 22.41 3.42 1.44
CA GLY A 332 21.23 3.58 0.61
C GLY A 332 20.62 2.25 0.19
N GLY A 333 19.29 2.16 0.28
CA GLY A 333 18.56 0.91 0.24
C GLY A 333 17.10 1.10 0.59
N LEU A 334 16.44 0.00 0.90
CA LEU A 334 15.08 -0.02 1.43
C LEU A 334 15.11 -0.76 2.76
N LEU A 335 14.40 -0.24 3.76
CA LEU A 335 14.11 -0.95 5.01
C LEU A 335 12.69 -1.48 4.93
N GLU A 336 12.52 -2.76 5.21
CA GLU A 336 11.24 -3.37 5.48
C GLU A 336 11.18 -3.69 6.98
N ILE A 337 10.09 -3.30 7.61
CA ILE A 337 9.88 -3.41 9.04
C ILE A 337 8.67 -4.31 9.27
N GLU A 338 8.91 -5.42 9.96
CA GLU A 338 7.89 -6.37 10.39
C GLU A 338 7.66 -6.24 11.89
N ALA A 339 6.39 -6.21 12.27
CA ALA A 339 5.94 -6.04 13.65
C ALA A 339 4.93 -7.12 13.99
N SER A 340 4.98 -7.64 15.21
CA SER A 340 4.03 -8.67 15.65
C SER A 340 2.70 -8.10 16.15
N GLY A 341 2.57 -6.78 16.28
CA GLY A 341 1.35 -6.14 16.77
C GLY A 341 1.17 -4.70 16.29
N PRO A 342 -0.02 -4.10 16.49
CA PRO A 342 -0.41 -2.82 15.92
C PRO A 342 0.37 -1.65 16.52
N GLN A 343 1.18 -1.01 15.68
CA GLN A 343 2.05 0.11 16.05
C GLN A 343 2.23 1.09 14.90
N VAL A 344 2.67 2.31 15.21
CA VAL A 344 3.02 3.34 14.25
C VAL A 344 4.49 3.67 14.38
N MET A 345 5.21 3.67 13.27
CA MET A 345 6.62 4.00 13.20
C MET A 345 6.85 5.36 12.53
N ARG A 346 7.80 6.12 13.08
CA ARG A 346 8.42 7.28 12.43
C ARG A 346 9.89 7.02 12.20
N ALA A 347 10.40 7.39 11.04
CA ALA A 347 11.80 7.20 10.67
C ALA A 347 12.48 8.56 10.55
N TYR A 348 13.72 8.65 11.05
CA TYR A 348 14.54 9.85 10.98
C TYR A 348 15.92 9.50 10.46
N ARG A 349 16.51 10.39 9.68
CA ARG A 349 17.87 10.31 9.19
C ARG A 349 18.68 11.43 9.80
N GLN A 350 19.89 11.12 10.24
CA GLN A 350 20.83 12.15 10.66
C GLN A 350 21.38 12.87 9.43
N MET A 351 21.13 14.17 9.34
CA MET A 351 21.76 15.08 8.38
C MET A 351 22.50 16.16 9.18
N ASP A 352 23.82 16.17 9.03
CA ASP A 352 24.74 16.95 9.85
C ASP A 352 24.54 16.69 11.36
N ALA A 353 24.19 17.73 12.13
CA ALA A 353 23.90 17.64 13.56
C ALA A 353 22.40 17.52 13.88
N THR A 354 21.53 17.36 12.87
CA THR A 354 20.07 17.35 13.04
C THR A 354 19.44 16.04 12.56
N TRP A 355 18.31 15.69 13.15
CA TRP A 355 17.48 14.57 12.69
C TRP A 355 16.38 15.10 11.77
N GLN A 356 16.38 14.67 10.52
CA GLN A 356 15.32 14.94 9.57
C GLN A 356 14.39 13.74 9.49
N GLU A 357 13.08 13.97 9.55
CA GLU A 357 12.11 12.90 9.35
C GLU A 357 12.15 12.42 7.89
N ILE A 358 12.20 11.10 7.73
CA ILE A 358 12.18 10.36 6.45
C ILE A 358 11.07 9.31 6.45
N THR A 359 10.09 9.42 7.36
CA THR A 359 8.87 8.61 7.31
C THR A 359 8.20 8.87 5.96
N PRO A 360 7.89 7.83 5.15
CA PRO A 360 7.28 8.06 3.85
C PRO A 360 5.88 8.64 3.99
N ASP A 361 5.55 9.55 3.08
CA ASP A 361 4.19 10.03 2.93
C ASP A 361 3.29 8.94 2.34
N LEU A 362 2.04 8.91 2.80
CA LEU A 362 1.04 7.98 2.27
C LEU A 362 0.67 8.36 0.84
N SER A 363 0.82 7.40 -0.07
CA SER A 363 0.36 7.51 -1.46
C SER A 363 -1.01 6.85 -1.58
N TYR A 364 -1.96 7.54 -2.19
CA TYR A 364 -3.35 7.07 -2.32
C TYR A 364 -3.68 6.69 -3.76
N LEU A 365 -4.35 5.56 -3.92
CA LEU A 365 -4.94 5.09 -5.18
C LEU A 365 -6.44 4.91 -4.98
N ARG A 366 -7.26 5.48 -5.87
CA ARG A 366 -8.72 5.24 -5.85
C ARG A 366 -9.03 3.92 -6.54
N LEU A 367 -9.80 3.06 -5.90
CA LEU A 367 -10.29 1.79 -6.42
C LEU A 367 -11.76 1.91 -6.83
N TYR A 368 -12.20 1.10 -7.80
CA TYR A 368 -13.60 0.99 -8.21
C TYR A 368 -14.11 -0.44 -8.04
N MET A 369 -15.27 -0.63 -7.41
CA MET A 369 -15.82 -1.96 -7.12
C MET A 369 -16.62 -2.49 -8.30
N LEU A 370 -16.24 -3.66 -8.83
CA LEU A 370 -17.01 -4.41 -9.81
C LEU A 370 -18.31 -4.96 -9.22
N ASP A 371 -19.32 -5.06 -10.06
CA ASP A 371 -20.64 -5.60 -9.73
C ASP A 371 -21.13 -6.46 -10.91
N ALA A 372 -22.03 -7.40 -10.64
CA ALA A 372 -22.56 -8.31 -11.66
C ALA A 372 -23.57 -7.63 -12.60
N GLU A 373 -24.40 -6.76 -12.03
CA GLU A 373 -25.51 -6.08 -12.72
C GLU A 373 -25.04 -4.76 -13.34
N GLN A 374 -24.11 -4.07 -12.68
CA GLN A 374 -23.57 -2.79 -13.11
C GLN A 374 -22.08 -2.92 -13.51
N PRO A 375 -21.79 -3.25 -14.78
CA PRO A 375 -20.41 -3.32 -15.27
C PRO A 375 -19.67 -2.01 -15.11
N ILE A 376 -18.35 -2.09 -15.01
CA ILE A 376 -17.47 -0.93 -15.18
C ILE A 376 -16.91 -0.94 -16.60
N ARG A 377 -17.12 0.18 -17.30
CA ARG A 377 -16.60 0.41 -18.66
C ARG A 377 -15.45 1.42 -18.64
N TYR A 378 -14.42 1.12 -19.41
CA TYR A 378 -13.33 2.05 -19.72
C TYR A 378 -13.26 2.25 -21.23
N THR A 379 -13.52 3.48 -21.68
CA THR A 379 -13.32 3.88 -23.08
C THR A 379 -11.83 4.06 -23.39
N LEU A 380 -11.42 3.65 -24.59
CA LEU A 380 -10.04 3.65 -25.05
C LEU A 380 -9.83 4.69 -26.15
N GLU A 381 -8.76 5.47 -26.01
CA GLU A 381 -8.35 6.44 -27.02
C GLU A 381 -7.14 5.90 -27.80
N HIS A 382 -7.33 5.62 -29.09
CA HIS A 382 -6.26 5.15 -29.97
C HIS A 382 -5.50 6.31 -30.59
N MET A 383 -4.18 6.31 -30.43
CA MET A 383 -3.31 7.30 -31.05
C MET A 383 -2.81 6.84 -32.42
N ALA A 384 -3.12 7.60 -33.47
CA ALA A 384 -2.57 7.42 -34.83
C ALA A 384 -2.68 5.98 -35.38
N SER A 385 -3.81 5.32 -35.12
CA SER A 385 -4.08 3.92 -35.53
C SER A 385 -3.07 2.90 -34.99
N GLN A 386 -2.36 3.21 -33.90
CA GLN A 386 -1.51 2.27 -33.18
C GLN A 386 -2.34 1.48 -32.16
N ASP A 387 -1.91 0.26 -31.85
CA ASP A 387 -2.45 -0.49 -30.73
C ASP A 387 -2.30 0.30 -29.43
N THR A 388 -3.30 0.20 -28.55
CA THR A 388 -3.34 0.82 -27.23
C THR A 388 -3.05 -0.24 -26.17
N PRO A 389 -1.90 -0.18 -25.49
CA PRO A 389 -1.65 -0.96 -24.28
C PRO A 389 -2.64 -0.60 -23.17
N LEU A 390 -3.22 -1.62 -22.56
CA LEU A 390 -4.08 -1.50 -21.39
C LEU A 390 -3.56 -2.44 -20.31
N ARG A 391 -3.50 -1.96 -19.08
CA ARG A 391 -3.24 -2.74 -17.88
C ARG A 391 -4.45 -2.65 -16.96
N ILE A 392 -4.95 -3.78 -16.50
CA ILE A 392 -6.01 -3.91 -15.51
C ILE A 392 -5.41 -4.52 -14.24
N ASP A 393 -5.52 -3.83 -13.12
CA ASP A 393 -5.16 -4.38 -11.82
C ASP A 393 -6.44 -4.76 -11.07
N LEU A 394 -6.50 -6.01 -10.59
CA LEU A 394 -7.62 -6.55 -9.83
C LEU A 394 -7.20 -6.88 -8.40
N ARG A 395 -8.07 -6.60 -7.44
CA ARG A 395 -7.87 -6.89 -6.01
C ARG A 395 -9.15 -7.35 -5.35
N VAL A 396 -9.04 -8.15 -4.30
CA VAL A 396 -10.18 -8.66 -3.52
C VAL A 396 -9.98 -8.29 -2.04
N LEU A 397 -11.08 -8.03 -1.35
CA LEU A 397 -11.09 -7.90 0.10
C LEU A 397 -11.08 -9.29 0.74
N MET A 398 -10.26 -9.44 1.77
CA MET A 398 -10.07 -10.70 2.48
C MET A 398 -10.16 -10.47 3.98
N SER A 399 -10.64 -11.49 4.67
CA SER A 399 -10.45 -11.65 6.10
C SER A 399 -9.12 -12.37 6.40
N SER A 400 -8.58 -12.19 7.60
CA SER A 400 -7.38 -12.90 8.06
C SER A 400 -7.55 -14.42 8.16
N THR A 401 -8.80 -14.90 8.15
CA THR A 401 -9.13 -16.33 8.18
C THR A 401 -9.43 -16.92 6.80
N ASP A 402 -9.46 -16.10 5.75
CA ASP A 402 -9.81 -16.57 4.41
C ASP A 402 -8.67 -17.40 3.82
N GLU A 403 -8.98 -18.61 3.36
CA GLU A 403 -8.05 -19.39 2.56
C GLU A 403 -7.86 -18.73 1.18
N GLN A 404 -6.72 -19.02 0.53
CA GLN A 404 -6.46 -18.57 -0.84
C GLN A 404 -7.58 -19.04 -1.78
N GLN A 405 -8.45 -18.10 -2.16
CA GLN A 405 -9.53 -18.35 -3.11
C GLN A 405 -9.20 -17.77 -4.47
N GLU A 406 -9.59 -18.51 -5.50
CA GLU A 406 -9.51 -18.07 -6.89
C GLU A 406 -10.80 -17.32 -7.23
N THR A 407 -10.66 -16.07 -7.68
CA THR A 407 -11.80 -15.22 -8.08
C THR A 407 -11.72 -14.96 -9.58
N GLU A 408 -12.87 -14.91 -10.24
CA GLU A 408 -12.97 -14.64 -11.67
C GLU A 408 -13.65 -13.28 -11.94
N VAL A 409 -13.14 -12.59 -12.95
CA VAL A 409 -13.71 -11.37 -13.51
C VAL A 409 -13.97 -11.60 -14.99
N ASP A 410 -15.20 -11.39 -15.44
CA ASP A 410 -15.56 -11.44 -16.85
C ASP A 410 -15.15 -10.12 -17.53
N TYR A 411 -14.53 -10.22 -18.70
CA TYR A 411 -14.22 -9.07 -19.54
C TYR A 411 -14.87 -9.19 -20.93
N ARG A 412 -15.24 -8.04 -21.49
CA ARG A 412 -15.68 -7.89 -22.88
C ARG A 412 -14.92 -6.75 -23.54
N LEU A 413 -14.42 -6.99 -24.75
CA LEU A 413 -13.82 -5.99 -25.62
C LEU A 413 -14.87 -5.59 -26.65
N LEU A 414 -15.16 -4.30 -26.71
CA LEU A 414 -16.26 -3.73 -27.50
C LEU A 414 -15.72 -2.88 -28.65
N ASP A 415 -16.42 -2.86 -29.78
CA ASP A 415 -16.16 -1.91 -30.86
C ASP A 415 -16.77 -0.52 -30.59
N ASP A 416 -16.65 0.40 -31.56
CA ASP A 416 -17.19 1.76 -31.48
C ASP A 416 -18.72 1.84 -31.43
N LYS A 417 -19.41 0.77 -31.83
CA LYS A 417 -20.88 0.62 -31.77
C LYS A 417 -21.34 -0.08 -30.49
N GLY A 418 -20.41 -0.61 -29.69
CA GLY A 418 -20.70 -1.38 -28.49
C GLY A 418 -20.92 -2.88 -28.73
N GLU A 419 -20.63 -3.38 -29.93
CA GLU A 419 -20.69 -4.82 -30.22
C GLU A 419 -19.50 -5.55 -29.61
N VAL A 420 -19.74 -6.76 -29.10
CA VAL A 420 -18.68 -7.55 -28.45
C VAL A 420 -17.81 -8.21 -29.52
N LEU A 421 -16.57 -7.75 -29.66
CA LEU A 421 -15.57 -8.35 -30.54
C LEU A 421 -14.88 -9.55 -29.89
N ARG A 422 -14.68 -9.51 -28.56
CA ARG A 422 -14.07 -10.59 -27.79
C ARG A 422 -14.52 -10.57 -26.34
N HIS A 423 -14.50 -11.72 -25.69
CA HIS A 423 -14.75 -11.84 -24.25
C HIS A 423 -13.91 -12.97 -23.65
N GLY A 424 -13.80 -12.99 -22.33
CA GLY A 424 -13.13 -14.04 -21.59
C GLY A 424 -13.16 -13.78 -20.09
N LYS A 425 -12.31 -14.50 -19.37
CA LYS A 425 -12.19 -14.41 -17.92
C LYS A 425 -10.78 -14.01 -17.51
N LEU A 426 -10.69 -13.22 -16.45
CA LEU A 426 -9.46 -12.89 -15.74
C LEU A 426 -9.52 -13.58 -14.39
N THR A 427 -8.51 -14.40 -14.11
CA THR A 427 -8.48 -15.24 -12.93
C THR A 427 -7.40 -14.75 -11.99
N LEU A 428 -7.80 -14.34 -10.78
CA LEU A 428 -6.89 -13.79 -9.78
C LEU A 428 -6.79 -14.72 -8.57
N LEU A 429 -5.56 -14.86 -8.08
CA LEU A 429 -5.24 -15.64 -6.88
C LEU A 429 -5.15 -14.68 -5.69
N ALA A 430 -6.02 -14.86 -4.71
CA ALA A 430 -6.13 -13.96 -3.56
C ALA A 430 -4.93 -14.13 -2.60
N THR A 431 -3.86 -13.36 -2.83
CA THR A 431 -2.71 -13.30 -1.93
C THR A 431 -2.75 -12.00 -1.14
N PRO A 432 -2.85 -12.03 0.20
CA PRO A 432 -2.91 -10.82 1.03
C PRO A 432 -1.71 -9.88 0.74
N SER A 433 -1.99 -8.59 0.60
CA SER A 433 -0.93 -7.58 0.52
C SER A 433 -0.40 -7.31 1.91
N LEU A 434 0.92 -7.44 2.06
CA LEU A 434 1.60 -7.07 3.29
C LEU A 434 1.88 -5.56 3.37
N TYR A 435 1.48 -4.77 2.37
CA TYR A 435 1.99 -3.40 2.19
C TYR A 435 0.89 -2.40 1.89
N ASP A 436 -0.06 -2.77 1.02
CA ASP A 436 -1.16 -1.91 0.65
C ASP A 436 -2.34 -2.12 1.61
N ARG A 437 -3.07 -1.05 1.91
CA ARG A 437 -4.21 -1.13 2.83
C ARG A 437 -5.27 -0.10 2.50
N LEU A 438 -6.54 -0.44 2.72
CA LEU A 438 -7.60 0.55 2.64
C LEU A 438 -7.41 1.69 3.66
N ALA A 439 -7.82 2.88 3.24
CA ALA A 439 -7.85 4.09 4.06
C ALA A 439 -9.25 4.32 4.62
N GLY A 440 -9.34 5.02 5.75
CA GLY A 440 -10.61 5.36 6.39
C GLY A 440 -11.11 4.25 7.33
N ASP A 441 -12.41 3.99 7.31
CA ASP A 441 -13.07 3.09 8.28
C ASP A 441 -12.77 1.60 8.02
N ALA A 442 -12.50 1.19 6.77
CA ALA A 442 -12.13 -0.19 6.38
C ALA A 442 -10.66 -0.55 6.67
N PHE A 443 -10.09 0.07 7.70
CA PHE A 443 -8.67 -0.03 8.04
C PHE A 443 -8.25 -1.44 8.47
N ASN A 444 -9.17 -2.23 9.02
CA ASN A 444 -8.88 -3.58 9.53
C ASN A 444 -9.07 -4.67 8.46
N GLU A 445 -9.57 -4.32 7.27
CA GLU A 445 -9.77 -5.28 6.19
C GLU A 445 -8.46 -5.51 5.43
N LEU A 446 -8.17 -6.77 5.10
CA LEU A 446 -7.04 -7.10 4.25
C LEU A 446 -7.44 -6.95 2.80
N ILE A 447 -6.48 -6.51 1.98
CA ILE A 447 -6.65 -6.45 0.53
C ILE A 447 -5.54 -7.24 -0.14
N THR A 448 -5.83 -7.90 -1.26
CA THR A 448 -4.81 -8.67 -1.98
C THR A 448 -3.74 -7.78 -2.62
N GLU A 449 -2.57 -8.37 -2.90
CA GLU A 449 -1.66 -7.86 -3.93
C GLU A 449 -2.42 -7.71 -5.27
N PRO A 450 -2.04 -6.72 -6.10
CA PRO A 450 -2.71 -6.51 -7.38
C PRO A 450 -2.36 -7.64 -8.34
N THR A 451 -3.37 -8.35 -8.84
CA THR A 451 -3.18 -9.23 -10.00
C THR A 451 -3.31 -8.37 -11.26
N SER A 452 -2.21 -8.21 -12.00
CA SER A 452 -2.13 -7.35 -13.18
C SER A 452 -2.36 -8.15 -14.47
N PHE A 453 -3.26 -7.65 -15.32
CA PHE A 453 -3.50 -8.18 -16.67
C PHE A 453 -3.20 -7.12 -17.71
N TYR A 454 -2.45 -7.49 -18.74
CA TYR A 454 -2.02 -6.62 -19.81
C TYR A 454 -2.68 -7.03 -21.12
N PHE A 455 -3.11 -6.04 -21.88
CA PHE A 455 -3.68 -6.19 -23.21
C PHE A 455 -2.96 -5.28 -24.19
N ARG A 456 -2.84 -5.73 -25.44
CA ARG A 456 -2.50 -4.89 -26.58
C ARG A 456 -3.73 -4.79 -27.47
N LEU A 457 -4.42 -3.65 -27.43
CA LEU A 457 -5.73 -3.49 -28.03
C LEU A 457 -5.64 -2.73 -29.37
N PRO A 458 -6.00 -3.36 -30.50
CA PRO A 458 -6.02 -2.71 -31.80
C PRO A 458 -7.13 -1.65 -31.91
N GLY A 459 -7.04 -0.83 -32.96
CA GLY A 459 -7.90 0.34 -33.15
C GLY A 459 -9.39 0.06 -33.37
N ASP A 460 -9.78 -1.19 -33.62
CA ASP A 460 -11.17 -1.65 -33.70
C ASP A 460 -11.82 -1.92 -32.34
N ILE A 461 -11.05 -1.96 -31.25
CA ILE A 461 -11.55 -2.11 -29.87
C ILE A 461 -11.71 -0.73 -29.22
N ALA A 462 -12.92 -0.21 -29.08
CA ALA A 462 -13.16 1.11 -28.50
C ALA A 462 -13.30 1.12 -26.96
N ALA A 463 -13.64 -0.01 -26.34
CA ALA A 463 -13.80 -0.07 -24.88
C ALA A 463 -13.57 -1.47 -24.32
N ILE A 464 -13.28 -1.53 -23.02
CA ILE A 464 -13.34 -2.74 -22.21
C ILE A 464 -14.43 -2.61 -21.15
N GLU A 465 -15.23 -3.67 -20.99
CA GLU A 465 -16.24 -3.80 -19.95
C GLU A 465 -15.82 -4.94 -18.99
N LEU A 466 -15.91 -4.68 -17.69
CA LEU A 466 -15.55 -5.63 -16.63
C LEU A 466 -16.73 -5.88 -15.68
N ARG A 467 -16.95 -7.14 -15.31
CA ARG A 467 -17.99 -7.57 -14.38
C ARG A 467 -17.46 -8.65 -13.45
N SER A 468 -18.00 -8.72 -12.24
CA SER A 468 -17.74 -9.84 -11.34
C SER A 468 -18.95 -10.11 -10.45
N HIS A 469 -19.16 -11.38 -10.11
CA HIS A 469 -20.11 -11.81 -9.09
C HIS A 469 -19.54 -11.69 -7.67
N ALA A 470 -18.23 -11.51 -7.54
CA ALA A 470 -17.55 -11.26 -6.28
C ALA A 470 -17.23 -9.76 -6.13
N GLN A 471 -17.01 -9.31 -4.90
CA GLN A 471 -16.55 -7.95 -4.63
C GLN A 471 -15.07 -7.82 -5.02
N VAL A 472 -14.85 -7.41 -6.28
CA VAL A 472 -13.51 -7.20 -6.84
C VAL A 472 -13.30 -5.71 -7.09
N TRP A 473 -12.17 -5.19 -6.65
CA TRP A 473 -11.73 -3.83 -6.92
C TRP A 473 -10.86 -3.80 -8.17
N VAL A 474 -11.06 -2.78 -9.01
CA VAL A 474 -10.33 -2.61 -10.27
C VAL A 474 -9.69 -1.23 -10.40
N ASN A 475 -8.51 -1.22 -11.02
CA ASN A 475 -7.90 -0.05 -11.66
C ASN A 475 -7.54 -0.36 -13.11
N ALA A 476 -7.70 0.64 -13.97
CA ALA A 476 -7.22 0.57 -15.35
C ALA A 476 -6.10 1.59 -15.58
N TYR A 477 -5.14 1.22 -16.43
CA TYR A 477 -4.05 2.08 -16.86
C TYR A 477 -3.80 1.91 -18.34
N THR A 478 -3.40 3.00 -18.99
CA THR A 478 -2.95 2.99 -20.38
C THR A 478 -1.57 3.59 -20.53
N ARG A 479 -0.97 3.46 -21.71
CA ARG A 479 0.26 4.16 -22.09
C ARG A 479 0.33 4.25 -23.61
N PRO A 480 0.94 5.31 -24.18
CA PRO A 480 1.28 5.32 -25.59
C PRO A 480 2.23 4.16 -25.92
N MET A 481 1.95 3.42 -27.00
CA MET A 481 2.70 2.22 -27.38
C MET A 481 4.19 2.48 -27.60
N ASN A 482 4.51 3.63 -28.22
CA ASN A 482 5.87 4.06 -28.53
C ASN A 482 6.53 4.91 -27.42
N LEU A 483 5.92 5.02 -26.24
CA LEU A 483 6.53 5.75 -25.13
C LEU A 483 7.80 5.02 -24.68
N VAL A 484 8.95 5.68 -24.83
CA VAL A 484 10.23 5.13 -24.38
C VAL A 484 10.26 5.06 -22.86
N ARG A 485 10.52 3.87 -22.30
CA ARG A 485 10.70 3.71 -20.85
C ARG A 485 12.06 4.24 -20.43
N ARG A 486 12.09 5.40 -19.79
CA ARG A 486 13.32 5.99 -19.22
C ARG A 486 13.57 5.47 -17.81
N VAL A 487 14.82 5.07 -17.54
CA VAL A 487 15.28 4.61 -16.21
C VAL A 487 16.62 5.24 -15.90
N ARG A 488 16.69 6.02 -14.82
CA ARG A 488 17.92 6.59 -14.26
C ARG A 488 18.50 5.59 -13.27
N ILE A 489 19.70 5.09 -13.53
CA ILE A 489 20.39 4.16 -12.65
C ILE A 489 21.55 4.90 -12.00
N PRO A 490 21.61 4.96 -10.68
CA PRO A 490 20.78 4.23 -9.70
C PRO A 490 19.56 4.99 -9.16
N GLU A 491 19.33 6.24 -9.58
CA GLU A 491 18.41 7.17 -8.90
C GLU A 491 16.98 6.62 -8.80
N ASP A 492 16.47 5.99 -9.85
CA ASP A 492 15.11 5.44 -9.86
C ASP A 492 14.95 4.22 -8.94
N TYR A 493 16.04 3.58 -8.53
CA TYR A 493 16.05 2.49 -7.53
C TYR A 493 15.89 2.99 -6.10
N TYR A 494 16.29 4.23 -5.80
CA TYR A 494 16.19 4.86 -4.47
C TYR A 494 15.10 5.91 -4.37
N ARG A 495 14.23 5.97 -5.38
CA ARG A 495 13.31 7.09 -5.59
C ARG A 495 12.14 7.07 -4.60
N ASP A 496 11.82 8.24 -4.05
CA ASP A 496 10.54 8.45 -3.36
C ASP A 496 9.36 8.35 -4.36
N LEU A 497 8.21 7.81 -3.95
CA LEU A 497 7.01 7.78 -4.79
C LEU A 497 6.60 9.19 -5.27
N GLN A 498 6.93 10.23 -4.51
CA GLN A 498 6.64 11.63 -4.83
C GLN A 498 7.66 12.35 -5.73
N ASP A 499 8.76 11.69 -6.16
CA ASP A 499 9.75 12.34 -7.04
C ASP A 499 9.13 12.72 -8.40
N THR A 500 9.05 14.03 -8.65
CA THR A 500 8.51 14.66 -9.86
C THR A 500 9.40 14.51 -11.10
N GLY A 501 10.67 14.13 -10.92
CA GLY A 501 11.61 13.90 -12.02
C GLY A 501 11.44 12.56 -12.75
N TYR A 502 10.50 11.73 -12.31
CA TYR A 502 10.25 10.41 -12.85
C TYR A 502 9.18 10.40 -13.93
N GLN A 503 9.41 9.59 -14.97
CA GLN A 503 8.40 9.31 -15.99
C GLN A 503 7.61 8.05 -15.60
N PRO A 504 6.29 8.16 -15.31
CA PRO A 504 5.43 6.99 -15.14
C PRO A 504 5.49 6.08 -16.36
N ALA A 505 5.46 4.76 -16.12
CA ALA A 505 5.40 3.77 -17.20
C ALA A 505 3.97 3.56 -17.71
N TRP A 506 2.99 3.76 -16.83
CA TRP A 506 1.55 3.57 -17.01
C TRP A 506 0.82 4.77 -16.42
N PHE A 507 -0.28 5.17 -17.05
CA PHE A 507 -1.12 6.31 -16.66
C PHE A 507 -2.51 5.81 -16.31
N ILE A 508 -3.03 6.21 -15.16
CA ILE A 508 -4.34 5.77 -14.69
C ILE A 508 -5.45 6.28 -15.63
N VAL A 509 -6.45 5.44 -15.85
CA VAL A 509 -7.66 5.78 -16.62
C VAL A 509 -8.85 5.68 -15.68
N THR A 510 -9.74 6.66 -15.75
CA THR A 510 -10.99 6.69 -14.98
C THR A 510 -12.10 5.96 -15.75
N PRO A 511 -13.01 5.26 -15.08
CA PRO A 511 -14.16 4.65 -15.74
C PRO A 511 -15.14 5.71 -16.26
N ASP A 512 -15.92 5.35 -17.28
CA ASP A 512 -16.84 6.27 -17.96
C ASP A 512 -17.88 6.86 -16.97
N ASP A 513 -18.37 6.03 -16.03
CA ASP A 513 -19.39 6.37 -15.04
C ASP A 513 -18.81 6.70 -13.65
N GLU A 514 -17.60 7.28 -13.56
CA GLU A 514 -16.92 7.55 -12.28
C GLU A 514 -17.84 8.23 -11.25
N ARG A 515 -18.59 9.25 -11.67
CA ARG A 515 -19.48 9.98 -10.77
C ARG A 515 -20.57 9.09 -10.18
N GLN A 516 -21.18 8.21 -10.98
CA GLN A 516 -22.20 7.28 -10.51
C GLN A 516 -21.60 6.25 -9.54
N LEU A 517 -20.37 5.80 -9.80
CA LEU A 517 -19.64 4.90 -8.91
C LEU A 517 -19.34 5.57 -7.57
N VAL A 518 -18.92 6.84 -7.57
CA VAL A 518 -18.68 7.62 -6.35
C VAL A 518 -19.99 7.85 -5.58
N ASP A 519 -21.04 8.31 -6.27
CA ASP A 519 -22.35 8.58 -5.67
C ASP A 519 -23.01 7.29 -5.14
N GLY A 520 -22.75 6.15 -5.80
CA GLY A 520 -23.17 4.82 -5.40
C GLY A 520 -22.27 4.13 -4.38
N LEU A 521 -21.26 4.83 -3.82
CA LEU A 521 -20.31 4.29 -2.83
C LEU A 521 -19.52 3.05 -3.29
N ARG A 522 -19.32 2.92 -4.61
CA ARG A 522 -18.53 1.84 -5.23
C ARG A 522 -17.07 2.24 -5.44
N THR A 523 -16.54 3.10 -4.57
CA THR A 523 -15.15 3.57 -4.62
C THR A 523 -14.49 3.51 -3.26
N ALA A 524 -13.21 3.12 -3.21
CA ALA A 524 -12.41 3.12 -1.99
C ALA A 524 -11.06 3.81 -2.22
N ALA A 525 -10.43 4.30 -1.15
CA ALA A 525 -9.06 4.82 -1.20
C ALA A 525 -8.09 3.78 -0.62
N LEU A 526 -7.03 3.49 -1.36
CA LEU A 526 -6.00 2.52 -1.02
C LEU A 526 -4.68 3.25 -0.75
N ASN A 527 -4.11 3.04 0.43
CA ASN A 527 -2.73 3.40 0.72
C ASN A 527 -1.82 2.39 0.04
N ILE A 528 -0.89 2.86 -0.79
CA ILE A 528 0.08 2.00 -1.47
C ILE A 528 1.50 2.24 -0.97
N GLN A 529 2.27 1.14 -0.86
CA GLN A 529 3.68 1.16 -0.49
C GLN A 529 4.54 0.47 -1.56
N ARG A 530 5.85 0.77 -1.55
CA ARG A 530 6.82 0.05 -2.40
C ARG A 530 7.00 -1.38 -1.92
N ARG A 531 7.27 -2.30 -2.85
CA ARG A 531 7.64 -3.68 -2.52
C ARG A 531 9.16 -3.80 -2.41
N PRO A 532 9.69 -4.59 -1.46
CA PRO A 532 11.09 -4.97 -1.49
C PRO A 532 11.39 -5.82 -2.75
N PRO A 533 12.66 -5.90 -3.17
CA PRO A 533 13.04 -6.79 -4.26
C PRO A 533 12.79 -8.25 -3.87
N VAL A 534 12.27 -9.04 -4.80
CA VAL A 534 12.12 -10.49 -4.63
C VAL A 534 13.41 -11.17 -5.09
N ASP A 535 14.07 -11.86 -4.15
CA ASP A 535 15.30 -12.59 -4.44
C ASP A 535 14.97 -14.06 -4.75
N ASP A 536 15.52 -14.59 -5.85
CA ASP A 536 15.35 -16.01 -6.21
C ASP A 536 16.24 -16.89 -5.31
N PRO A 537 15.65 -17.88 -4.59
CA PRO A 537 16.39 -18.67 -3.60
C PRO A 537 17.50 -19.53 -4.22
N ASP A 538 17.33 -19.98 -5.48
CA ASP A 538 18.35 -20.74 -6.18
C ASP A 538 19.51 -19.83 -6.59
N ILE A 539 19.23 -18.61 -7.08
CA ILE A 539 20.27 -17.63 -7.39
C ILE A 539 21.07 -17.25 -6.13
N VAL A 540 20.39 -16.99 -5.01
CA VAL A 540 21.03 -16.66 -3.71
C VAL A 540 21.85 -17.84 -3.20
N ALA A 541 21.38 -19.07 -3.39
CA ALA A 541 22.14 -20.27 -3.04
C ALA A 541 23.27 -20.61 -4.02
N GLY A 542 23.46 -19.84 -5.10
CA GLY A 542 24.46 -20.09 -6.12
C GLY A 542 24.11 -21.21 -7.12
N ARG A 543 22.87 -21.71 -7.10
CA ARG A 543 22.31 -22.70 -8.03
C ARG A 543 21.71 -21.99 -9.24
N TYR A 544 22.54 -21.68 -10.22
CA TYR A 544 22.06 -21.11 -11.47
C TYR A 544 23.01 -21.40 -12.63
N GLU A 545 22.46 -21.46 -13.83
CA GLU A 545 23.22 -21.44 -15.08
C GLU A 545 23.49 -19.99 -15.52
N TRP A 546 24.70 -19.71 -15.99
CA TRP A 546 25.04 -18.40 -16.56
C TRP A 546 25.20 -18.53 -18.07
N GLU A 547 24.40 -17.78 -18.83
CA GLU A 547 24.42 -17.79 -20.30
C GLU A 547 24.85 -16.40 -20.82
N GLU A 548 25.98 -16.34 -21.52
CA GLU A 548 26.48 -15.09 -22.13
C GLU A 548 26.04 -14.96 -23.58
N PHE A 549 25.64 -13.75 -23.98
CA PHE A 549 25.27 -13.46 -25.36
C PHE A 549 26.38 -12.70 -26.08
N ARG A 550 26.57 -13.06 -27.36
CA ARG A 550 27.45 -12.36 -28.30
C ARG A 550 26.61 -11.58 -29.30
N PRO A 551 27.02 -10.36 -29.69
CA PRO A 551 26.31 -9.61 -30.71
C PRO A 551 26.54 -10.26 -32.08
N GLU A 552 25.62 -10.00 -33.02
CA GLU A 552 25.80 -10.39 -34.41
C GLU A 552 26.85 -9.52 -35.13
N GLY A 553 27.37 -10.05 -36.24
CA GLY A 553 28.29 -9.33 -37.12
C GLY A 553 29.73 -9.27 -36.59
N ARG A 554 30.47 -8.26 -37.04
CA ARG A 554 31.87 -8.06 -36.66
C ARG A 554 31.95 -7.24 -35.38
N TRP A 555 32.18 -7.91 -34.26
CA TRP A 555 32.40 -7.29 -32.96
C TRP A 555 33.85 -7.47 -32.50
N ARG A 556 34.24 -6.64 -31.54
CA ARG A 556 35.49 -6.77 -30.78
C ARG A 556 35.12 -6.83 -29.32
N GLY A 557 35.88 -7.57 -28.52
CA GLY A 557 35.71 -7.59 -27.08
C GLY A 557 37.03 -7.82 -26.38
N ARG A 558 37.03 -7.65 -25.06
CA ARG A 558 38.20 -7.86 -24.21
C ARG A 558 37.76 -8.48 -22.90
N HIS A 559 38.72 -9.10 -22.21
CA HIS A 559 38.52 -9.50 -20.83
C HIS A 559 38.80 -8.32 -19.90
N LEU A 560 37.90 -8.12 -18.95
CA LEU A 560 37.99 -7.16 -17.86
C LEU A 560 38.25 -7.93 -16.57
N LEU A 561 39.10 -7.39 -15.70
CA LEU A 561 39.34 -7.96 -14.38
C LEU A 561 38.52 -7.18 -13.34
N VAL A 562 37.29 -7.64 -13.10
CA VAL A 562 36.29 -6.96 -12.26
C VAL A 562 36.38 -7.46 -10.84
N GLU A 563 36.20 -6.60 -9.85
CA GLU A 563 36.11 -7.07 -8.47
C GLU A 563 34.90 -7.96 -8.23
N ARG A 564 35.09 -9.03 -7.46
CA ARG A 564 33.97 -9.85 -7.02
C ARG A 564 33.36 -9.19 -5.79
N ALA A 565 32.25 -8.49 -6.00
CA ALA A 565 31.47 -7.89 -4.91
C ALA A 565 30.69 -8.93 -4.07
N SER A 566 30.60 -10.18 -4.53
CA SER A 566 29.60 -11.12 -4.03
C SER A 566 30.13 -12.10 -2.97
N GLN A 567 29.47 -12.12 -1.80
CA GLN A 567 29.57 -13.18 -0.79
C GLN A 567 28.85 -14.48 -1.20
N LEU A 568 28.22 -14.52 -2.39
CA LEU A 568 27.56 -15.74 -2.87
C LEU A 568 28.55 -16.91 -2.94
N PRO A 569 28.08 -18.16 -2.85
CA PRO A 569 28.93 -19.32 -2.99
C PRO A 569 29.72 -19.31 -4.29
N ILE A 570 30.95 -19.82 -4.24
CA ILE A 570 31.77 -19.96 -5.44
C ILE A 570 31.42 -21.28 -6.12
N ARG A 571 31.02 -21.19 -7.39
CA ARG A 571 30.75 -22.34 -8.25
C ARG A 571 32.05 -22.93 -8.77
N GLU A 572 32.11 -24.25 -8.89
CA GLU A 572 33.28 -24.96 -9.45
C GLU A 572 33.55 -24.50 -10.90
N GLU A 573 32.50 -24.28 -11.68
CA GLU A 573 32.55 -23.80 -13.06
C GLU A 573 33.14 -22.38 -13.17
N ALA A 574 33.06 -21.59 -12.10
CA ALA A 574 33.61 -20.25 -12.04
C ALA A 574 35.13 -20.23 -11.76
N MET A 575 35.73 -21.33 -11.30
CA MET A 575 37.15 -21.42 -10.94
C MET A 575 38.11 -21.00 -12.06
N ALA A 576 37.75 -21.27 -13.32
CA ALA A 576 38.55 -20.87 -14.47
C ALA A 576 38.51 -19.34 -14.75
N SER A 577 37.55 -18.63 -14.18
CA SER A 577 37.34 -17.19 -14.38
C SER A 577 37.55 -16.36 -13.10
N LEU A 578 37.76 -16.99 -11.96
CA LEU A 578 38.09 -16.34 -10.69
C LEU A 578 39.60 -16.32 -10.48
N PHE A 579 40.13 -15.16 -10.15
CA PHE A 579 41.55 -14.88 -10.02
C PHE A 579 41.86 -14.36 -8.63
N TYR A 580 42.62 -15.11 -7.85
CA TYR A 580 42.97 -14.77 -6.47
C TYR A 580 44.34 -14.12 -6.40
N PRO A 581 44.54 -13.12 -5.51
CA PRO A 581 45.81 -12.43 -5.38
C PRO A 581 46.93 -13.36 -4.88
N ILE A 582 48.13 -13.20 -5.42
CA ILE A 582 49.36 -13.84 -4.94
C ILE A 582 50.40 -12.76 -4.65
N VAL A 583 51.12 -12.91 -3.54
CA VAL A 583 52.22 -12.01 -3.18
C VAL A 583 53.55 -12.53 -3.77
N SER A 584 54.27 -11.65 -4.48
CA SER A 584 55.61 -11.97 -4.99
C SER A 584 56.61 -12.13 -3.83
N GLY A 585 57.49 -13.14 -3.92
CA GLY A 585 58.53 -13.45 -2.94
C GLY A 585 58.06 -14.29 -1.75
N ARG A 586 56.77 -14.65 -1.68
CA ARG A 586 56.19 -15.46 -0.60
C ARG A 586 55.84 -16.86 -1.12
N ASP A 587 56.08 -17.87 -0.28
CA ASP A 587 55.58 -19.22 -0.49
C ASP A 587 54.10 -19.26 -0.09
N GLU A 588 53.22 -19.50 -1.06
CA GLU A 588 51.78 -19.65 -0.85
C GLU A 588 51.38 -21.12 -1.06
N GLN A 589 50.62 -21.68 -0.12
CA GLN A 589 50.07 -23.03 -0.29
C GLN A 589 48.79 -22.94 -1.12
N VAL A 590 48.82 -23.50 -2.33
CA VAL A 590 47.70 -23.45 -3.27
C VAL A 590 47.10 -24.82 -3.46
N ARG A 591 45.77 -24.92 -3.44
CA ARG A 591 45.04 -26.12 -3.88
C ARG A 591 44.53 -25.89 -5.29
N LEU A 592 45.13 -26.55 -6.27
CA LEU A 592 44.69 -26.51 -7.66
C LEU A 592 43.52 -27.48 -7.86
N ARG A 593 42.40 -26.97 -8.38
CA ARG A 593 41.19 -27.75 -8.66
C ARG A 593 40.88 -27.76 -10.15
N SER A 594 40.61 -28.94 -10.70
CA SER A 594 40.05 -29.04 -12.05
C SER A 594 38.59 -28.61 -12.08
N VAL A 595 38.16 -28.22 -13.27
CA VAL A 595 36.75 -27.92 -13.56
C VAL A 595 36.24 -29.07 -14.42
N PHE A 596 35.05 -29.58 -14.10
CA PHE A 596 34.40 -30.69 -14.83
C PHE A 596 35.24 -31.98 -14.84
N GLY A 597 35.94 -32.30 -13.75
CA GLY A 597 36.63 -33.57 -13.59
C GLY A 597 37.82 -33.82 -14.53
N ARG A 598 38.41 -32.76 -15.12
CA ARG A 598 39.60 -32.90 -15.97
C ARG A 598 40.80 -33.44 -15.17
N GLU A 599 41.59 -34.28 -15.82
CA GLU A 599 42.83 -34.85 -15.25
C GLU A 599 43.93 -33.81 -15.02
N THR A 600 43.94 -32.72 -15.81
CA THR A 600 44.90 -31.62 -15.66
C THR A 600 44.20 -30.25 -15.71
N VAL A 601 44.82 -29.26 -15.07
CA VAL A 601 44.47 -27.85 -15.14
C VAL A 601 45.51 -27.06 -15.92
N THR A 602 45.10 -26.00 -16.62
CA THR A 602 46.03 -25.03 -17.22
C THR A 602 45.81 -23.67 -16.57
N PRO A 603 46.41 -23.41 -15.39
CA PRO A 603 46.20 -22.15 -14.69
C PRO A 603 46.69 -20.97 -15.52
N SER A 604 46.19 -19.79 -15.20
CA SER A 604 46.57 -18.54 -15.80
C SER A 604 46.93 -17.55 -14.71
N LEU A 605 48.01 -16.81 -14.95
CA LEU A 605 48.37 -15.65 -14.17
C LEU A 605 47.89 -14.38 -14.86
N VAL A 606 47.31 -13.47 -14.10
CA VAL A 606 47.07 -12.09 -14.50
C VAL A 606 48.04 -11.20 -13.73
N TYR A 607 48.65 -10.24 -14.42
CA TYR A 607 49.58 -9.30 -13.83
C TYR A 607 49.16 -7.86 -14.12
N LEU A 608 49.33 -6.98 -13.13
CA LEU A 608 49.12 -5.54 -13.24
C LEU A 608 50.36 -4.82 -12.70
N ARG A 609 50.98 -3.97 -13.51
CA ARG A 609 52.29 -3.34 -13.29
C ARG A 609 52.16 -1.84 -13.43
N GLN A 610 52.81 -1.10 -12.52
CA GLN A 610 52.83 0.37 -12.55
C GLN A 610 53.80 0.92 -13.61
N GLY A 611 54.79 0.12 -14.06
CA GLY A 611 55.86 0.54 -14.98
C GLY A 611 55.94 -0.27 -16.27
N GLY A 612 56.42 0.36 -17.36
CA GLY A 612 56.60 -0.26 -18.67
C GLY A 612 57.98 -0.88 -18.94
N LYS A 613 58.89 -0.91 -17.95
CA LYS A 613 60.21 -1.55 -18.11
C LYS A 613 60.05 -3.05 -18.33
N ARG A 614 61.04 -3.74 -18.88
CA ARG A 614 60.97 -5.22 -18.95
C ARG A 614 61.25 -5.81 -17.57
N GLU A 615 60.40 -6.73 -17.14
CA GLU A 615 60.58 -7.49 -15.89
C GLU A 615 60.70 -8.98 -16.20
N ARG A 616 61.38 -9.72 -15.33
CA ARG A 616 61.48 -11.18 -15.42
C ARG A 616 60.57 -11.79 -14.36
N LEU A 617 59.75 -12.75 -14.78
CA LEU A 617 58.92 -13.59 -13.91
C LEU A 617 59.55 -14.97 -13.83
N SER A 618 59.75 -15.48 -12.62
CA SER A 618 60.05 -16.88 -12.34
C SER A 618 59.00 -17.45 -11.40
N LEU A 619 58.42 -18.59 -11.76
CA LEU A 619 57.42 -19.30 -10.96
C LEU A 619 58.00 -20.65 -10.54
N PHE A 620 58.00 -20.92 -9.24
CA PHE A 620 58.44 -22.18 -8.65
C PHE A 620 57.23 -22.93 -8.10
N LEU A 621 57.20 -24.23 -8.33
CA LEU A 621 56.22 -25.17 -7.79
C LEU A 621 57.00 -26.23 -7.02
N ASP A 622 56.72 -26.37 -5.72
CA ASP A 622 57.45 -27.25 -4.80
C ASP A 622 58.98 -27.10 -4.92
N GLU A 623 59.43 -25.84 -4.85
CA GLU A 623 60.85 -25.42 -4.93
C GLU A 623 61.52 -25.64 -6.30
N ARG A 624 60.82 -26.22 -7.29
CA ARG A 624 61.34 -26.41 -8.65
C ARG A 624 60.88 -25.29 -9.57
N LEU A 625 61.81 -24.77 -10.39
CA LEU A 625 61.46 -23.79 -11.42
C LEU A 625 60.47 -24.42 -12.40
N PHE A 626 59.25 -23.91 -12.41
CA PHE A 626 58.14 -24.45 -13.19
C PHE A 626 57.88 -23.63 -14.47
N TYR A 627 57.97 -22.30 -14.38
CA TYR A 627 57.76 -21.42 -15.52
C TYR A 627 58.61 -20.15 -15.43
N GLN A 628 59.06 -19.64 -16.57
CA GLN A 628 59.84 -18.41 -16.63
C GLN A 628 59.55 -17.62 -17.91
N THR A 629 59.40 -16.30 -17.80
CA THR A 629 59.16 -15.42 -18.96
C THR A 629 59.61 -13.98 -18.68
N SER A 630 59.56 -13.11 -19.70
CA SER A 630 59.75 -11.67 -19.57
C SER A 630 58.48 -10.90 -19.90
N LEU A 631 58.15 -9.92 -19.06
CA LEU A 631 56.97 -9.08 -19.16
C LEU A 631 57.37 -7.75 -19.80
N ALA A 632 56.72 -7.40 -20.92
CA ALA A 632 56.93 -6.12 -21.59
C ALA A 632 55.72 -5.17 -21.45
N ALA A 633 54.52 -5.69 -21.19
CA ALA A 633 53.31 -4.87 -21.03
C ALA A 633 53.08 -4.48 -19.56
N THR A 634 52.29 -3.44 -19.32
CA THR A 634 51.85 -3.03 -17.97
C THR A 634 50.77 -3.95 -17.41
N GLN A 635 50.00 -4.63 -18.26
CA GLN A 635 49.00 -5.59 -17.83
C GLN A 635 48.79 -6.69 -18.85
N GLY A 636 48.46 -7.90 -18.40
CA GLY A 636 48.25 -9.02 -19.30
C GLY A 636 47.88 -10.33 -18.60
N GLN A 637 47.78 -11.39 -19.40
CA GLN A 637 47.53 -12.74 -18.93
C GLN A 637 48.62 -13.67 -19.48
N ILE A 638 49.08 -14.59 -18.63
CA ILE A 638 50.04 -15.64 -18.93
C ILE A 638 49.34 -16.97 -18.72
N ARG A 639 49.36 -17.84 -19.72
CA ARG A 639 48.87 -19.21 -19.58
C ARG A 639 50.03 -20.09 -19.11
N LEU A 640 49.85 -20.77 -17.98
CA LEU A 640 50.84 -21.69 -17.44
C LEU A 640 50.73 -23.07 -18.12
N PRO A 641 51.81 -23.87 -18.09
CA PRO A 641 51.77 -25.28 -18.49
C PRO A 641 50.70 -26.07 -17.72
N ALA A 642 50.32 -27.24 -18.24
CA ALA A 642 49.37 -28.12 -17.58
C ALA A 642 49.95 -28.68 -16.26
N ILE A 643 49.12 -28.75 -15.22
CA ILE A 643 49.47 -29.25 -13.88
C ILE A 643 48.34 -30.18 -13.41
N ASP A 644 48.65 -31.24 -12.68
CA ASP A 644 47.65 -32.09 -12.07
C ASP A 644 46.90 -31.33 -10.95
N PRO A 645 45.61 -31.61 -10.70
CA PRO A 645 44.92 -31.12 -9.51
C PRO A 645 45.59 -31.64 -8.24
N GLY A 646 45.76 -30.78 -7.24
CA GLY A 646 46.51 -31.14 -6.04
C GLY A 646 46.85 -29.95 -5.15
N VAL A 647 47.60 -30.22 -4.08
CA VAL A 647 48.12 -29.19 -3.18
C VAL A 647 49.60 -28.98 -3.48
N TYR A 648 49.98 -27.72 -3.71
CA TYR A 648 51.34 -27.33 -4.09
C TYR A 648 51.81 -26.13 -3.28
N ARG A 649 53.14 -25.99 -3.13
CA ARG A 649 53.78 -24.76 -2.65
C ARG A 649 54.19 -23.92 -3.85
N LEU A 650 53.52 -22.78 -4.04
CA LEU A 650 53.76 -21.86 -5.14
C LEU A 650 54.61 -20.68 -4.66
N ARG A 651 55.75 -20.42 -5.33
CA ARG A 651 56.54 -19.20 -5.13
C ARG A 651 56.64 -18.43 -6.43
N LEU A 652 56.20 -17.17 -6.41
CA LEU A 652 56.32 -16.28 -7.55
C LEU A 652 57.41 -15.24 -7.27
N GLU A 653 58.37 -15.10 -8.17
CA GLU A 653 59.41 -14.07 -8.09
C GLU A 653 59.32 -13.13 -9.30
N SER A 654 59.07 -11.85 -9.03
CA SER A 654 59.13 -10.77 -10.03
C SER A 654 60.16 -9.71 -9.62
N SER A 655 60.86 -9.13 -10.60
CA SER A 655 61.88 -8.10 -10.36
C SER A 655 61.31 -6.68 -10.11
N GLY A 656 60.00 -6.49 -10.16
CA GLY A 656 59.36 -5.18 -9.95
C GLY A 656 58.01 -5.28 -9.22
N GLU A 657 57.47 -4.12 -8.83
CA GLU A 657 56.18 -3.99 -8.14
C GLU A 657 55.03 -4.35 -9.09
N THR A 658 54.51 -5.57 -8.92
CA THR A 658 53.46 -6.16 -9.75
C THR A 658 52.41 -6.82 -8.88
N GLU A 659 51.14 -6.51 -9.12
CA GLU A 659 50.03 -7.27 -8.57
C GLU A 659 49.82 -8.53 -9.40
N TRP A 660 49.76 -9.68 -8.74
CA TRP A 660 49.59 -10.99 -9.38
C TRP A 660 48.29 -11.62 -8.96
N PHE A 661 47.62 -12.27 -9.90
CA PHE A 661 46.44 -13.08 -9.62
C PHE A 661 46.50 -14.41 -10.36
N ILE A 662 46.01 -15.49 -9.75
CA ILE A 662 45.95 -16.84 -10.35
C ILE A 662 44.53 -17.41 -10.29
N ASN A 663 44.14 -18.20 -11.29
CA ASN A 663 42.87 -18.95 -11.27
C ASN A 663 43.06 -20.44 -10.90
N HIS A 664 41.97 -21.21 -10.83
CA HIS A 664 41.95 -22.64 -10.42
C HIS A 664 42.41 -22.92 -8.98
N THR A 665 42.45 -21.93 -8.11
CA THR A 665 42.79 -22.10 -6.70
C THR A 665 41.97 -21.19 -5.81
N GLU A 666 42.07 -21.40 -4.51
CA GLU A 666 41.50 -20.55 -3.46
C GLU A 666 42.66 -20.21 -2.51
N VAL A 667 43.05 -18.94 -2.46
CA VAL A 667 44.03 -18.41 -1.50
C VAL A 667 43.43 -17.23 -0.75
N ASP A 668 44.04 -16.83 0.35
CA ASP A 668 43.57 -15.71 1.16
C ASP A 668 43.59 -14.40 0.35
N GLY A 669 42.47 -13.66 0.43
CA GLY A 669 42.29 -12.38 -0.23
C GLY A 669 41.04 -12.33 -1.10
N GLN A 670 40.68 -11.12 -1.54
CA GLN A 670 39.48 -10.90 -2.35
C GLN A 670 39.73 -11.30 -3.81
N PRO A 671 39.01 -12.30 -4.36
CA PRO A 671 39.19 -12.70 -5.75
C PRO A 671 38.63 -11.65 -6.71
N ARG A 672 39.22 -11.58 -7.90
CA ARG A 672 38.71 -10.81 -9.05
C ARG A 672 38.13 -11.74 -10.11
N LEU A 673 37.04 -11.32 -10.73
CA LEU A 673 36.36 -12.04 -11.80
C LEU A 673 36.87 -11.55 -13.16
N ARG A 674 37.42 -12.47 -13.96
CA ARG A 674 37.70 -12.24 -15.38
C ARG A 674 36.41 -12.34 -16.17
N ARG A 675 35.89 -11.19 -16.61
CA ARG A 675 34.64 -11.08 -17.37
C ARG A 675 34.94 -10.68 -18.81
N PHE A 676 34.42 -11.42 -19.77
CA PHE A 676 34.47 -10.97 -21.16
C PHE A 676 33.41 -9.86 -21.38
N SER A 677 33.74 -8.86 -22.18
CA SER A 677 32.78 -7.80 -22.55
C SER A 677 33.05 -7.29 -23.96
N ASN A 678 31.99 -7.02 -24.71
CA ASN A 678 32.04 -6.56 -26.09
C ASN A 678 32.22 -5.03 -26.12
N ARG A 679 33.12 -4.50 -26.96
CA ARG A 679 33.35 -3.06 -27.09
C ARG A 679 32.16 -2.39 -27.77
N LEU A 680 31.36 -1.65 -27.03
CA LEU A 680 30.22 -0.89 -27.52
C LEU A 680 30.72 0.41 -28.18
N GLY A 681 30.57 0.50 -29.50
CA GLY A 681 30.91 1.69 -30.28
C GLY A 681 29.67 2.50 -30.67
N SER A 682 29.87 3.63 -31.33
CA SER A 682 28.81 4.58 -31.71
C SER A 682 27.70 4.01 -32.60
N LYS A 683 27.95 2.90 -33.31
CA LYS A 683 26.95 2.21 -34.14
C LYS A 683 26.04 1.25 -33.37
N GLY A 684 26.26 1.09 -32.06
CA GLY A 684 25.52 0.12 -31.25
C GLY A 684 25.89 -1.34 -31.53
N MET A 685 25.08 -2.24 -30.97
CA MET A 685 25.19 -3.70 -31.09
C MET A 685 23.82 -4.34 -31.23
N VAL A 686 23.73 -5.42 -32.00
CA VAL A 686 22.53 -6.25 -32.07
C VAL A 686 22.82 -7.60 -31.43
N PHE A 687 22.03 -7.98 -30.43
CA PHE A 687 22.04 -9.31 -29.83
C PHE A 687 20.85 -10.11 -30.35
N VAL A 688 21.07 -11.38 -30.62
CA VAL A 688 20.00 -12.33 -30.90
C VAL A 688 19.72 -13.13 -29.65
N TYR A 689 18.48 -13.08 -29.21
CA TYR A 689 18.00 -13.82 -28.06
C TYR A 689 16.91 -14.81 -28.47
N HIS A 690 16.94 -16.01 -27.90
CA HIS A 690 15.88 -17.01 -28.09
C HIS A 690 15.14 -17.18 -26.76
N LYS A 691 13.97 -16.57 -26.66
CA LYS A 691 13.06 -16.71 -25.53
C LYS A 691 12.54 -18.13 -25.48
N ARG A 692 12.73 -18.81 -24.35
CA ARG A 692 12.44 -20.26 -24.21
C ARG A 692 11.10 -20.50 -23.52
N SER A 693 10.77 -19.69 -22.51
CA SER A 693 9.54 -19.80 -21.75
C SER A 693 8.46 -18.84 -22.27
N ALA A 694 7.20 -19.22 -22.04
CA ALA A 694 6.04 -18.34 -22.24
C ALA A 694 5.92 -17.28 -21.11
N GLY A 695 6.40 -17.58 -19.90
CA GLY A 695 6.43 -16.66 -18.75
C GLY A 695 7.48 -15.55 -18.88
N GLU A 696 7.66 -14.70 -17.87
CA GLU A 696 8.69 -13.66 -17.89
C GLU A 696 10.13 -14.23 -17.91
N GLU A 697 11.04 -13.61 -18.67
CA GLU A 697 12.48 -13.88 -18.62
C GLU A 697 13.27 -12.56 -18.49
N VAL A 698 14.29 -12.52 -17.63
CA VAL A 698 15.08 -11.29 -17.38
C VAL A 698 16.48 -11.39 -17.97
N LEU A 699 16.82 -10.46 -18.85
CA LEU A 699 18.18 -10.28 -19.37
C LEU A 699 18.91 -9.19 -18.57
N THR A 700 20.21 -9.40 -18.34
CA THR A 700 21.05 -8.46 -17.61
C THR A 700 22.15 -7.90 -18.51
N GLY A 701 22.25 -6.57 -18.54
CA GLY A 701 23.39 -5.87 -19.12
C GLY A 701 24.28 -5.28 -18.04
N GLN A 702 25.58 -5.33 -18.25
CA GLN A 702 26.57 -4.62 -17.43
C GLN A 702 27.46 -3.78 -18.33
N PHE A 703 27.38 -2.46 -18.17
CA PHE A 703 28.11 -1.50 -19.00
C PHE A 703 29.30 -0.91 -18.25
N PHE A 704 30.49 -1.08 -18.80
CA PHE A 704 31.76 -0.56 -18.30
C PHE A 704 32.21 0.61 -19.18
N SER A 705 32.05 1.84 -18.69
CA SER A 705 32.43 3.03 -19.45
C SER A 705 33.95 3.19 -19.53
N THR A 706 34.45 3.58 -20.71
CA THR A 706 35.82 4.07 -20.87
C THR A 706 35.89 5.58 -21.03
N SER A 707 34.72 6.24 -21.10
CA SER A 707 34.63 7.69 -21.18
C SER A 707 34.87 8.32 -19.80
N GLN A 708 35.31 9.58 -19.78
CA GLN A 708 35.40 10.38 -18.55
C GLN A 708 34.05 10.98 -18.13
N SER A 709 32.97 10.70 -18.88
CA SER A 709 31.65 11.22 -18.55
C SER A 709 31.12 10.55 -17.28
N LYS A 710 30.55 11.37 -16.39
CA LYS A 710 29.86 10.89 -15.18
C LYS A 710 28.54 10.19 -15.48
N ARG A 711 27.98 10.35 -16.69
CA ARG A 711 26.76 9.66 -17.13
C ARG A 711 26.90 9.08 -18.53
N ALA A 712 26.23 7.97 -18.76
CA ALA A 712 26.17 7.28 -20.04
C ALA A 712 24.73 6.91 -20.37
N GLY A 713 24.22 7.40 -21.50
CA GLY A 713 22.91 7.01 -22.01
C GLY A 713 23.00 5.77 -22.90
N LEU A 714 22.11 4.79 -22.70
CA LEU A 714 21.95 3.61 -23.54
C LEU A 714 20.48 3.49 -24.00
N SER A 715 20.25 3.51 -25.31
CA SER A 715 18.96 3.18 -25.91
C SER A 715 18.89 1.70 -26.21
N ILE A 716 17.79 1.04 -25.83
CA ILE A 716 17.56 -0.38 -26.05
C ILE A 716 16.25 -0.57 -26.79
N LYS A 717 16.27 -1.35 -27.87
CA LYS A 717 15.09 -1.68 -28.67
C LYS A 717 14.96 -3.19 -28.87
N VAL A 718 13.82 -3.75 -28.52
CA VAL A 718 13.48 -5.16 -28.78
C VAL A 718 12.62 -5.23 -30.03
N SER A 719 13.11 -5.91 -31.07
CA SER A 719 12.42 -6.05 -32.35
C SER A 719 11.41 -7.20 -32.31
N ARG A 720 10.30 -7.05 -33.04
CA ARG A 720 9.20 -8.02 -33.21
C ARG A 720 8.40 -8.20 -31.93
N VAL A 721 7.36 -7.38 -31.76
CA VAL A 721 6.42 -7.53 -30.64
C VAL A 721 5.17 -8.18 -31.20
N GLY A 722 4.79 -9.36 -30.71
CA GLY A 722 3.64 -10.11 -31.23
C GLY A 722 2.32 -9.40 -30.92
N HIS A 723 1.30 -9.56 -31.77
CA HIS A 723 -0.05 -9.12 -31.44
C HIS A 723 -0.78 -10.27 -30.74
N SER A 724 -1.26 -10.01 -29.52
CA SER A 724 -2.14 -10.93 -28.82
C SER A 724 -3.25 -10.13 -28.16
N LEU A 725 -4.48 -10.54 -28.45
CA LEU A 725 -5.69 -10.07 -27.79
C LEU A 725 -6.01 -10.85 -26.51
N LYS A 726 -5.12 -11.76 -26.08
CA LYS A 726 -5.29 -12.50 -24.83
C LYS A 726 -4.68 -11.68 -23.68
N PRO A 727 -5.28 -11.70 -22.48
CA PRO A 727 -4.68 -11.09 -21.31
C PRO A 727 -3.34 -11.78 -21.00
N GLN A 728 -2.35 -10.98 -20.63
CA GLN A 728 -0.99 -11.40 -20.25
C GLN A 728 -0.70 -10.96 -18.82
N THR A 729 0.16 -11.66 -18.08
CA THR A 729 0.48 -11.28 -16.70
C THR A 729 1.75 -10.42 -16.57
N ALA A 730 2.54 -10.31 -17.65
CA ALA A 730 3.73 -9.47 -17.69
C ALA A 730 3.88 -8.74 -19.04
N TRP A 731 4.49 -7.55 -19.01
CA TRP A 731 4.61 -6.66 -20.17
C TRP A 731 6.05 -6.25 -20.49
N THR A 732 6.42 -6.32 -21.77
CA THR A 732 7.72 -5.88 -22.28
C THR A 732 7.68 -4.43 -22.75
N PHE A 733 8.45 -3.57 -22.10
CA PHE A 733 8.80 -2.27 -22.67
C PHE A 733 9.83 -2.46 -23.79
N ALA A 734 9.36 -2.47 -25.04
CA ALA A 734 10.18 -2.71 -26.23
C ALA A 734 11.25 -1.62 -26.45
N ASP A 735 10.90 -0.36 -26.20
CA ASP A 735 11.82 0.78 -26.25
C ASP A 735 12.17 1.25 -24.84
N ARG A 736 13.46 1.28 -24.53
CA ARG A 736 13.98 1.74 -23.23
C ARG A 736 15.15 2.68 -23.41
N PHE A 737 15.32 3.57 -22.45
CA PHE A 737 16.50 4.40 -22.33
C PHE A 737 17.02 4.35 -20.90
N TYR A 738 18.24 3.85 -20.74
CA TYR A 738 18.93 3.83 -19.46
C TYR A 738 19.89 5.00 -19.39
N ASP A 739 19.73 5.83 -18.36
CA ASP A 739 20.67 6.88 -18.03
C ASP A 739 21.53 6.43 -16.85
N LEU A 740 22.74 5.98 -17.15
CA LEU A 740 23.63 5.30 -16.22
C LEU A 740 24.60 6.29 -15.58
N ARG A 741 24.55 6.44 -14.25
CA ARG A 741 25.58 7.16 -13.52
C ARG A 741 26.82 6.30 -13.37
N ILE A 742 27.91 6.75 -13.98
CA ILE A 742 29.21 6.10 -13.92
C ILE A 742 29.87 6.53 -12.60
N GLY A 743 30.04 5.57 -11.68
CA GLY A 743 30.66 5.85 -10.39
C GLY A 743 32.17 6.09 -10.50
N ASP A 744 32.71 6.90 -9.60
CA ASP A 744 34.15 7.17 -9.44
C ASP A 744 34.90 6.01 -8.77
N GLY A 745 34.30 4.81 -8.73
CA GLY A 745 34.86 3.62 -8.06
C GLY A 745 36.09 3.05 -8.75
N ASP A 746 36.59 1.93 -8.22
CA ASP A 746 37.84 1.33 -8.68
C ASP A 746 37.87 1.08 -10.19
N LYS A 747 38.99 1.50 -10.78
CA LYS A 747 39.26 1.36 -12.21
C LYS A 747 39.45 -0.11 -12.54
N VAL A 748 38.61 -0.63 -13.41
CA VAL A 748 38.65 -2.02 -13.87
C VAL A 748 39.70 -2.17 -14.97
N PRO A 749 40.76 -2.97 -14.78
CA PRO A 749 41.77 -3.18 -15.80
C PRO A 749 41.23 -3.91 -17.04
N ILE A 750 41.61 -3.42 -18.22
CA ILE A 750 41.25 -4.02 -19.50
C ILE A 750 42.41 -4.92 -19.97
N LEU A 751 42.25 -6.24 -19.87
CA LEU A 751 43.32 -7.17 -20.20
C LEU A 751 43.71 -7.09 -21.69
N GLY A 752 45.03 -7.08 -21.93
CA GLY A 752 45.61 -6.95 -23.27
C GLY A 752 45.53 -5.53 -23.87
N ALA A 753 45.08 -4.52 -23.13
CA ALA A 753 45.17 -3.11 -23.51
C ALA A 753 46.20 -2.42 -22.61
N GLN A 754 47.18 -1.71 -23.18
CA GLN A 754 48.21 -1.05 -22.36
C GLN A 754 47.60 0.11 -21.58
N SER A 755 47.67 0.01 -20.24
CA SER A 755 47.26 1.05 -19.29
C SER A 755 45.82 1.57 -19.44
N GLN A 756 44.95 0.81 -20.10
CA GLN A 756 43.53 1.17 -20.23
C GLN A 756 42.71 0.55 -19.11
N HIS A 757 41.77 1.35 -18.62
CA HIS A 757 40.83 0.97 -17.58
C HIS A 757 39.41 1.36 -17.99
N ALA A 758 38.43 0.67 -17.43
CA ALA A 758 37.03 1.04 -17.50
C ALA A 758 36.51 1.35 -16.08
N SER A 759 35.31 1.92 -15.98
CA SER A 759 34.58 2.04 -14.71
C SER A 759 34.26 0.66 -14.10
N ALA A 760 33.92 0.61 -12.81
CA ALA A 760 33.43 -0.59 -12.10
C ALA A 760 32.26 -1.35 -12.76
N GLY A 761 31.51 -0.68 -13.64
CA GLY A 761 30.45 -1.25 -14.44
C GLY A 761 29.08 -1.10 -13.79
N VAL A 762 28.11 -0.59 -14.55
CA VAL A 762 26.74 -0.36 -14.08
C VAL A 762 25.82 -1.43 -14.66
N ARG A 763 25.05 -2.10 -13.80
CA ARG A 763 24.07 -3.13 -14.21
C ARG A 763 22.73 -2.50 -14.55
N PHE A 764 22.05 -3.06 -15.54
CA PHE A 764 20.67 -2.77 -15.90
C PHE A 764 19.95 -4.05 -16.31
N PHE A 765 18.62 -4.06 -16.16
CA PHE A 765 17.79 -5.24 -16.37
C PHE A 765 16.76 -5.01 -17.46
N LEU A 766 16.58 -6.01 -18.31
CA LEU A 766 15.64 -6.05 -19.42
C LEU A 766 14.70 -7.26 -19.25
N PRO A 767 13.62 -7.11 -18.44
CA PRO A 767 12.52 -8.08 -18.40
C PRO A 767 11.81 -8.17 -19.76
N LEU A 768 11.56 -9.41 -20.18
CA LEU A 768 10.80 -9.81 -21.36
C LEU A 768 9.58 -10.61 -20.87
N GLY A 769 8.41 -9.99 -20.89
CA GLY A 769 7.15 -10.54 -20.40
C GLY A 769 6.50 -11.54 -21.33
N GLU A 770 5.29 -11.96 -20.95
CA GLU A 770 4.45 -12.91 -21.70
C GLU A 770 3.87 -12.32 -22.98
N ASP A 771 3.95 -10.99 -23.14
CA ASP A 771 3.61 -10.30 -24.38
C ASP A 771 4.53 -10.64 -25.56
N LEU A 772 5.63 -11.33 -25.28
CA LEU A 772 6.53 -11.91 -26.26
C LEU A 772 6.44 -13.44 -26.19
N GLU A 773 5.87 -14.07 -27.22
CA GLU A 773 5.84 -15.54 -27.31
C GLU A 773 7.25 -16.16 -27.36
N PRO A 774 7.43 -17.45 -27.01
CA PRO A 774 8.70 -18.14 -27.24
C PRO A 774 9.18 -17.99 -28.68
N GLY A 775 10.45 -17.61 -28.87
CA GLY A 775 10.96 -17.32 -30.20
C GLY A 775 12.22 -16.46 -30.24
N LYS A 776 12.63 -16.12 -31.47
CA LYS A 776 13.87 -15.39 -31.76
C LYS A 776 13.61 -13.88 -31.83
N TYR A 777 14.27 -13.13 -30.96
CA TYR A 777 14.19 -11.68 -30.84
C TYR A 777 15.53 -11.02 -31.13
N ARG A 778 15.50 -9.80 -31.69
CA ARG A 778 16.69 -8.97 -31.91
C ARG A 778 16.66 -7.80 -30.93
N ILE A 779 17.71 -7.66 -30.14
CA ILE A 779 17.84 -6.61 -29.13
C ILE A 779 18.93 -5.67 -29.61
N HIS A 780 18.55 -4.46 -29.98
CA HIS A 780 19.48 -3.40 -30.37
C HIS A 780 19.85 -2.57 -29.15
N ILE A 781 21.15 -2.34 -28.93
CA ILE A 781 21.67 -1.51 -27.84
C ILE A 781 22.58 -0.45 -28.45
N GLU A 782 22.20 0.81 -28.33
CA GLU A 782 22.90 1.97 -28.89
C GLU A 782 23.35 2.91 -27.78
N PRO A 783 24.63 3.31 -27.74
CA PRO A 783 25.09 4.34 -26.82
C PRO A 783 24.70 5.74 -27.33
N SER A 784 24.44 6.66 -26.40
CA SER A 784 24.36 8.09 -26.72
C SER A 784 25.67 8.60 -27.31
N LEU A 785 25.62 9.72 -28.04
CA LEU A 785 26.79 10.33 -28.67
C LEU A 785 27.91 10.57 -27.63
N GLY A 786 29.14 10.16 -27.95
CA GLY A 786 30.30 10.32 -27.07
C GLY A 786 30.45 9.27 -25.97
N VAL A 787 29.49 8.35 -25.81
CA VAL A 787 29.59 7.23 -24.89
C VAL A 787 30.34 6.07 -25.57
N GLU A 788 31.47 5.67 -24.98
CA GLU A 788 32.22 4.47 -25.34
C GLU A 788 32.44 3.58 -24.12
N GLY A 789 32.49 2.27 -24.35
CA GLY A 789 32.77 1.33 -23.27
C GLY A 789 32.70 -0.13 -23.71
N TYR A 790 32.54 -1.01 -22.72
CA TYR A 790 32.36 -2.43 -22.91
C TYR A 790 31.03 -2.89 -22.30
N LEU A 791 30.35 -3.81 -22.97
CA LEU A 791 29.06 -4.35 -22.57
C LEU A 791 29.15 -5.88 -22.41
N SER A 792 28.82 -6.36 -21.22
CA SER A 792 28.49 -7.75 -20.96
C SER A 792 26.97 -7.89 -20.97
N PHE A 793 26.45 -8.86 -21.72
CA PHE A 793 25.01 -9.11 -21.83
C PHE A 793 24.77 -10.60 -21.62
N TYR A 794 23.97 -10.94 -20.61
CA TYR A 794 23.83 -12.32 -20.13
C TYR A 794 22.48 -12.56 -19.45
N ARG A 795 22.17 -13.84 -19.20
CA ARG A 795 21.02 -14.31 -18.41
C ARG A 795 21.49 -15.22 -17.29
N LEU A 796 20.76 -15.19 -16.17
CA LEU A 796 20.88 -16.16 -15.08
C LEU A 796 19.64 -17.05 -15.13
N ASN A 797 19.80 -18.36 -15.26
CA ASN A 797 18.70 -19.32 -15.17
C ASN A 797 18.76 -19.97 -13.78
N PRO A 798 17.76 -19.77 -12.90
CA PRO A 798 17.67 -20.47 -11.62
C PRO A 798 17.68 -21.99 -11.77
N GLY A 799 18.23 -22.69 -10.78
CA GLY A 799 18.28 -24.15 -10.72
C GLY A 799 19.68 -24.74 -10.96
N GLU A 800 19.80 -26.07 -10.79
CA GLU A 800 21.07 -26.75 -11.03
C GLU A 800 21.42 -26.73 -12.53
N PRO A 801 22.67 -26.41 -12.89
CA PRO A 801 23.11 -26.51 -14.27
C PRO A 801 23.01 -27.97 -14.72
N VAL A 802 22.31 -28.20 -15.85
CA VAL A 802 22.21 -29.53 -16.45
C VAL A 802 23.62 -30.00 -16.80
N LYS A 803 24.17 -30.95 -16.03
CA LYS A 803 25.39 -31.67 -16.38
C LYS A 803 25.09 -32.50 -17.61
N THR A 804 25.38 -31.96 -18.79
CA THR A 804 25.37 -32.76 -20.00
C THR A 804 26.61 -33.63 -19.94
N ASP A 805 26.45 -34.90 -19.55
CA ASP A 805 27.48 -35.91 -19.71
C ASP A 805 27.78 -35.97 -21.22
N MET A 806 28.87 -35.33 -21.64
CA MET A 806 29.42 -35.54 -22.98
C MET A 806 29.93 -36.99 -23.02
N PHE A 807 29.04 -37.91 -23.40
CA PHE A 807 29.44 -39.20 -23.93
C PHE A 807 30.24 -38.95 -25.20
N VAL A 808 31.56 -39.01 -25.07
CA VAL A 808 32.45 -39.18 -26.22
C VAL A 808 32.40 -40.66 -26.56
N GLU A 809 31.64 -41.01 -27.59
CA GLU A 809 31.70 -42.33 -28.20
C GLU A 809 33.11 -42.52 -28.77
N ARG A 810 33.92 -43.37 -28.14
CA ARG A 810 35.25 -43.73 -28.65
C ARG A 810 35.05 -44.70 -29.82
N GLY A 811 35.31 -44.22 -31.03
CA GLY A 811 35.62 -45.05 -32.20
C GLY A 811 37.06 -45.52 -32.18
#